data_AF-A0A3A5XCG0-F1
#
_entry.id   AF-A0A3A5XCG0-F1
#
_cell.length_a   1.000
_cell.length_b   1.000
_cell.length_c   1.000
_cell.angle_alpha   90.00
_cell.angle_beta   90.00
_cell.angle_gamma   90.00
#
_symmetry.space_group_name_H-M   'P 1'
#
loop_
_entity.id
_entity.type
_entity.pdbx_description
1 polymer ?
#
loop_
_entity_poly.entity_id
_entity_poly.type
_entity_poly.pdbx_seq_one_letter_code
_entity_poly.pdbx_strand_id
1 'polypeptide(L)'
;MNKIHSICTLALMLPLCAFAQYDGTPMTKTGDTKKAETAVRTDKYPHSDNDWENFDVLHINRLPSAATFMAYTTKEKAVKNDKSQSEYFQSLNGTWKFQFVPRSDQRPMDFFEKGHDVSGWGNIKVPANWEMEGYGHPFYVGAGYGIKRNPPLIAVENSPVGSYKRTFNVPANWKGKQIVLHFGGVASAFYVWVNGEKVGYSQDSKTPSEFDITPYAVTGQNEIAVQVFKFSDGYYLEDQDYWRFAGIQRDVYLYARPNIHVRDFEVVTDLDNEYKDADFHLYAELDNAQNSQRTQTPKVKGAEVEVSLTDKEGKVIYTERQRAKDNKLHFLKHIETPLLWSAEKPNLYQMMITLRANGQTQYICRNIGFRKSEIKHAQLLVNGQPVYIKGVNRHEHDPYHGHVVDEASMIRDLELMKQNNINSVRTSHYPNDPRWYELCDIYGMYVVDEANIESHGMGYKPDQCLANQPEWQKAFIDRTERMFERDKNHPCVIIWSLGNETGSGCNFQATYAWIHAHDRSQRPVHSEDSGKNRPFTDIFCPMYKKIDVLINHALYLPTMPLILCEYAHAMGNSVGNLQDYWDIIEKYPSLQGGHIWDWVDQGLYNKTDDGKFYWAYGGDLAPEGTPSSANFCMNGLIAADRTLKPHIHEVKRVYQNMAFRLLDYHEGLVELRNKFFFTNLNDFDFTWRLEGNGEVLAQGRIDNVDLPAQQTGVFRTQFPTIHSSEGVEYYLNFYASQKRDEGLLKAGTQLAAEQVKLPFYKAVTPKAASGNVTASDSEALLVLTAGNVSVGFDKATGALCSFKEGKEEMIKEALRPNFWRPVTDNDMGNDMNKTLRPWREAGRGAKLTSLEKTALDKDGYEVVSHYRLPEEVAGSEFIVRYRFSPRGSLDVNCTFIPANDTLPLMPRMGVSITLNKQYDQMAWLGRGPHENYCDRNGSSFVGLYKGSVAEQYFAYDRPQENGNKTDVRWMSLTDLKGNGLMVIGAPTISGSAYLFPTEDLDEPGTRKSQRHISDIQPKDMVTWNIDFKQMGVGGDTSWGAYPHQPYLIPARKMEFSFRLCPAQEKGVKENQRYLEMK
;
A
#
# COMPACT_ATOMS: atom_id res chain seq x y z
N MET A 1 58.85 -19.91 -34.74
CA MET A 1 58.89 -20.76 -33.53
C MET A 1 57.94 -20.13 -32.52
N ASN A 2 56.68 -20.55 -32.53
CA ASN A 2 56.02 -21.43 -31.53
C ASN A 2 55.50 -20.61 -30.32
N LYS A 3 54.22 -20.62 -29.92
CA LYS A 3 52.93 -21.08 -30.48
C LYS A 3 51.85 -20.39 -29.61
N ILE A 4 50.71 -20.07 -30.22
CA ILE A 4 49.55 -19.34 -29.66
C ILE A 4 48.39 -20.33 -29.40
N HIS A 5 47.50 -20.01 -28.43
CA HIS A 5 46.01 -20.19 -28.40
C HIS A 5 45.42 -20.92 -27.16
N SER A 6 44.67 -20.17 -26.33
CA SER A 6 43.20 -20.10 -26.19
C SER A 6 42.28 -21.36 -26.21
N ILE A 7 41.21 -21.28 -25.38
CA ILE A 7 39.77 -21.68 -25.59
C ILE A 7 39.15 -22.90 -24.82
N CYS A 8 38.04 -22.56 -24.13
CA CYS A 8 36.72 -23.21 -23.86
C CYS A 8 36.50 -24.60 -23.20
N THR A 9 35.69 -24.55 -22.12
CA THR A 9 34.34 -25.11 -21.86
C THR A 9 33.96 -26.60 -22.07
N LEU A 10 33.33 -27.13 -20.99
CA LEU A 10 32.17 -28.05 -20.87
C LEU A 10 32.32 -29.59 -21.01
N ALA A 11 31.66 -30.30 -20.06
CA ALA A 11 31.10 -31.68 -20.04
C ALA A 11 31.67 -32.58 -18.90
N LEU A 12 31.00 -33.53 -18.23
CA LEU A 12 29.62 -34.07 -18.19
C LEU A 12 29.51 -35.01 -16.92
N MET A 13 28.32 -35.11 -16.29
CA MET A 13 27.68 -36.26 -15.56
C MET A 13 28.21 -36.86 -14.20
N LEU A 14 27.43 -36.63 -13.10
CA LEU A 14 26.67 -37.55 -12.18
C LEU A 14 27.33 -38.83 -11.55
N PRO A 15 26.88 -39.45 -10.40
CA PRO A 15 25.72 -39.17 -9.51
C PRO A 15 25.88 -39.46 -7.95
N LEU A 16 24.79 -39.20 -7.19
CA LEU A 16 24.21 -39.96 -6.04
C LEU A 16 24.82 -39.96 -4.62
N CYS A 17 23.93 -39.60 -3.67
CA CYS A 17 23.75 -40.08 -2.29
C CYS A 17 24.74 -39.68 -1.17
N ALA A 18 24.28 -38.80 -0.28
CA ALA A 18 24.23 -39.06 1.16
C ALA A 18 23.27 -38.07 1.85
N PHE A 19 22.02 -38.50 2.06
CA PHE A 19 21.19 -37.97 3.14
C PHE A 19 21.73 -38.53 4.45
N ALA A 20 22.23 -37.67 5.34
CA ALA A 20 22.47 -38.02 6.73
C ALA A 20 21.55 -37.17 7.60
N GLN A 21 20.70 -37.85 8.38
CA GLN A 21 19.88 -37.29 9.44
C GLN A 21 20.75 -36.48 10.41
N TYR A 22 20.41 -35.22 10.60
CA TYR A 22 20.93 -34.41 11.70
C TYR A 22 19.96 -34.55 12.89
N ASP A 23 20.46 -35.07 14.00
CA ASP A 23 19.70 -35.48 15.20
C ASP A 23 19.57 -34.36 16.24
N GLY A 24 19.33 -33.12 15.80
CA GLY A 24 18.75 -32.08 16.65
C GLY A 24 19.43 -31.76 17.99
N THR A 25 20.70 -32.10 18.21
CA THR A 25 21.41 -31.72 19.45
C THR A 25 22.03 -30.32 19.30
N PRO A 26 21.66 -29.35 20.15
CA PRO A 26 22.20 -28.00 20.06
C PRO A 26 23.70 -27.98 20.41
N MET A 27 24.52 -27.36 19.56
CA MET A 27 25.89 -27.03 19.91
C MET A 27 25.92 -25.94 20.98
N THR A 28 26.34 -26.30 22.20
CA THR A 28 26.66 -25.35 23.26
C THR A 28 27.94 -24.58 22.91
N LYS A 29 27.79 -23.34 22.43
CA LYS A 29 28.88 -22.35 22.45
C LYS A 29 28.94 -21.72 23.84
N THR A 30 29.96 -22.07 24.61
CA THR A 30 30.37 -21.33 25.80
C THR A 30 31.03 -20.01 25.38
N GLY A 31 30.25 -18.93 25.44
CA GLY A 31 30.74 -17.57 25.30
C GLY A 31 30.26 -16.73 26.48
N ASP A 32 31.14 -16.52 27.46
CA ASP A 32 30.95 -15.60 28.56
C ASP A 32 30.61 -14.20 28.03
N THR A 33 29.33 -13.83 28.11
CA THR A 33 28.89 -12.45 27.95
C THR A 33 28.47 -11.95 29.32
N LYS A 34 29.32 -11.08 29.91
CA LYS A 34 28.92 -10.28 31.06
C LYS A 34 27.69 -9.45 30.66
N LYS A 35 26.51 -9.87 31.13
CA LYS A 35 25.32 -9.00 31.17
C LYS A 35 25.65 -7.85 32.12
N ALA A 36 25.82 -6.65 31.57
CA ALA A 36 25.58 -5.45 32.37
C ALA A 36 24.08 -5.36 32.58
N GLU A 37 23.60 -5.87 33.72
CA GLU A 37 22.27 -5.51 34.22
C GLU A 37 22.31 -4.03 34.61
N THR A 38 21.97 -3.16 33.65
CA THR A 38 21.63 -1.78 33.97
C THR A 38 20.33 -1.83 34.77
N ALA A 39 20.42 -1.55 36.07
CA ALA A 39 19.29 -1.60 36.98
C ALA A 39 18.15 -0.70 36.49
N VAL A 40 16.96 -1.30 36.33
CA VAL A 40 15.70 -0.60 36.10
C VAL A 40 15.38 0.24 37.34
N ARG A 41 15.27 1.56 37.20
CA ARG A 41 14.81 2.46 38.28
C ARG A 41 13.29 2.45 38.29
N THR A 42 12.68 2.30 39.46
CA THR A 42 11.22 2.21 39.66
C THR A 42 10.51 3.55 39.93
N ASP A 43 11.22 4.68 39.85
CA ASP A 43 10.69 6.04 40.10
C ASP A 43 11.23 7.03 39.05
N LYS A 44 11.17 6.65 37.77
CA LYS A 44 11.78 7.45 36.68
C LYS A 44 10.99 8.71 36.35
N TYR A 45 9.67 8.68 36.52
CA TYR A 45 8.75 9.68 35.99
C TYR A 45 8.10 10.51 37.10
N PRO A 46 7.81 11.80 36.85
CA PRO A 46 7.10 12.65 37.81
C PRO A 46 5.65 12.22 37.99
N HIS A 47 5.05 12.57 39.13
CA HIS A 47 3.62 12.36 39.42
C HIS A 47 2.79 13.62 39.10
N SER A 48 1.56 13.41 38.62
CA SER A 48 0.53 14.44 38.44
C SER A 48 -0.77 14.02 39.14
N ASP A 49 -1.53 14.99 39.64
CA ASP A 49 -2.88 14.77 40.21
C ASP A 49 -3.95 14.68 39.12
N ASN A 50 -3.61 15.00 37.86
CA ASN A 50 -4.49 14.86 36.72
C ASN A 50 -4.53 13.40 36.23
N ASP A 51 -5.73 12.82 36.07
CA ASP A 51 -5.87 11.44 35.57
C ASP A 51 -5.24 11.27 34.16
N TRP A 52 -5.23 12.32 33.34
CA TRP A 52 -4.70 12.34 31.97
C TRP A 52 -3.19 12.62 31.87
N GLU A 53 -2.49 12.67 33.00
CA GLU A 53 -1.03 12.73 33.09
C GLU A 53 -0.52 11.68 34.09
N ASN A 54 -1.24 10.55 34.19
CA ASN A 54 -0.99 9.53 35.21
C ASN A 54 -1.18 8.13 34.63
N PHE A 55 -0.08 7.47 34.29
CA PHE A 55 -0.06 6.12 33.72
C PHE A 55 -0.61 5.03 34.66
N ASP A 56 -0.85 5.32 35.94
CA ASP A 56 -1.57 4.42 36.84
C ASP A 56 -3.10 4.50 36.71
N VAL A 57 -3.63 5.55 36.06
CA VAL A 57 -5.06 5.78 35.83
C VAL A 57 -5.39 5.66 34.34
N LEU A 58 -5.51 4.42 33.87
CA LEU A 58 -5.86 4.14 32.47
C LEU A 58 -7.35 4.39 32.18
N HIS A 59 -8.20 4.14 33.17
CA HIS A 59 -9.63 4.35 33.11
C HIS A 59 -10.27 4.37 34.51
N ILE A 60 -11.44 5.00 34.64
CA ILE A 60 -12.28 5.02 35.84
C ILE A 60 -13.67 4.53 35.45
N ASN A 61 -14.17 3.49 36.12
CA ASN A 61 -15.50 2.90 35.92
C ASN A 61 -15.80 2.35 34.50
N ARG A 62 -14.78 2.14 33.66
CA ARG A 62 -14.94 1.41 32.38
C ARG A 62 -15.36 -0.03 32.67
N LEU A 63 -16.33 -0.54 31.91
CA LEU A 63 -16.71 -1.96 31.95
C LEU A 63 -15.56 -2.84 31.40
N PRO A 64 -15.44 -4.10 31.87
CA PRO A 64 -14.49 -5.04 31.32
C PRO A 64 -14.65 -5.23 29.81
N SER A 65 -13.53 -5.42 29.12
CA SER A 65 -13.49 -5.67 27.67
C SER A 65 -14.29 -6.94 27.32
N ALA A 66 -14.93 -6.95 26.15
CA ALA A 66 -15.75 -8.06 25.67
C ALA A 66 -15.81 -8.05 24.14
N ALA A 67 -16.23 -9.16 23.55
CA ALA A 67 -16.45 -9.26 22.11
C ALA A 67 -17.51 -8.25 21.64
N THR A 68 -17.37 -7.76 20.42
CA THR A 68 -18.40 -6.88 19.83
C THR A 68 -19.66 -7.71 19.52
N PHE A 69 -20.83 -7.36 20.06
CA PHE A 69 -22.14 -7.92 19.69
C PHE A 69 -23.33 -7.07 20.14
N MET A 70 -24.51 -7.36 19.56
CA MET A 70 -25.79 -6.77 19.94
C MET A 70 -26.81 -7.89 20.21
N ALA A 71 -27.62 -7.71 21.25
CA ALA A 71 -28.76 -8.58 21.52
C ALA A 71 -30.04 -8.01 20.89
N TYR A 72 -30.94 -8.89 20.47
CA TYR A 72 -32.21 -8.56 19.84
C TYR A 72 -33.37 -9.29 20.52
N THR A 73 -34.58 -8.76 20.38
CA THR A 73 -35.82 -9.35 20.92
C THR A 73 -36.44 -10.41 20.03
N THR A 74 -36.03 -10.48 18.75
CA THR A 74 -36.52 -11.51 17.80
C THR A 74 -35.37 -12.12 17.00
N LYS A 75 -35.58 -13.35 16.52
CA LYS A 75 -34.60 -14.08 15.72
C LYS A 75 -34.34 -13.39 14.38
N GLU A 76 -35.37 -12.87 13.74
CA GLU A 76 -35.30 -12.23 12.42
C GLU A 76 -34.43 -10.97 12.44
N LYS A 77 -34.52 -10.17 13.52
CA LYS A 77 -33.67 -9.00 13.72
C LYS A 77 -32.22 -9.41 13.99
N ALA A 78 -32.01 -10.44 14.82
CA ALA A 78 -30.67 -10.95 15.08
C ALA A 78 -29.96 -11.46 13.83
N VAL A 79 -30.64 -12.20 12.95
CA VAL A 79 -30.08 -12.70 11.68
C VAL A 79 -29.62 -11.57 10.76
N LYS A 80 -30.33 -10.44 10.72
CA LYS A 80 -29.92 -9.25 9.96
C LYS A 80 -28.71 -8.56 10.59
N ASN A 81 -28.56 -8.68 11.90
CA ASN A 81 -27.47 -8.12 12.70
C ASN A 81 -27.22 -6.61 12.50
N ASP A 82 -28.26 -5.86 12.16
CA ASP A 82 -28.24 -4.40 12.11
C ASP A 82 -28.59 -3.84 13.49
N LYS A 83 -27.59 -3.28 14.19
CA LYS A 83 -27.74 -2.75 15.55
C LYS A 83 -28.89 -1.73 15.65
N SER A 84 -29.16 -0.96 14.60
CA SER A 84 -30.23 0.05 14.58
C SER A 84 -31.64 -0.54 14.69
N GLN A 85 -31.81 -1.83 14.39
CA GLN A 85 -33.09 -2.55 14.48
C GLN A 85 -33.35 -3.15 15.86
N SER A 86 -32.35 -3.13 16.76
CA SER A 86 -32.52 -3.63 18.12
C SER A 86 -33.35 -2.65 18.97
N GLU A 87 -34.32 -3.18 19.70
CA GLU A 87 -35.07 -2.41 20.72
C GLU A 87 -34.20 -2.02 21.91
N TYR A 88 -32.99 -2.58 21.98
CA TYR A 88 -31.99 -2.27 22.97
C TYR A 88 -30.97 -1.26 22.48
N PHE A 89 -31.09 -0.67 21.29
CA PHE A 89 -30.09 0.25 20.75
C PHE A 89 -30.65 1.66 20.59
N GLN A 90 -29.81 2.67 20.85
CA GLN A 90 -30.08 4.06 20.53
C GLN A 90 -28.79 4.77 20.13
N SER A 91 -28.69 5.23 18.89
CA SER A 91 -27.53 6.03 18.45
C SER A 91 -27.52 7.39 19.16
N LEU A 92 -26.31 7.82 19.53
CA LEU A 92 -26.00 9.18 19.97
C LEU A 92 -25.09 9.90 18.96
N ASN A 93 -25.02 9.44 17.71
CA ASN A 93 -24.38 10.19 16.62
C ASN A 93 -25.23 11.41 16.21
N GLY A 94 -24.63 12.29 15.41
CA GLY A 94 -25.25 13.52 14.91
C GLY A 94 -24.68 14.76 15.59
N THR A 95 -25.48 15.82 15.69
CA THR A 95 -24.99 17.13 16.17
C THR A 95 -24.95 17.22 17.70
N TRP A 96 -23.81 17.63 18.26
CA TRP A 96 -23.63 17.94 19.67
C TRP A 96 -23.26 19.40 19.85
N LYS A 97 -23.56 19.97 21.02
CA LYS A 97 -23.03 21.27 21.42
C LYS A 97 -21.55 21.11 21.73
N PHE A 98 -20.73 22.06 21.30
CA PHE A 98 -19.28 21.95 21.37
C PHE A 98 -18.62 23.27 21.73
N GLN A 99 -17.61 23.20 22.61
CA GLN A 99 -16.72 24.28 22.96
C GLN A 99 -15.27 23.79 22.91
N PHE A 100 -14.43 24.48 22.13
CA PHE A 100 -13.01 24.22 22.00
C PHE A 100 -12.19 25.26 22.78
N VAL A 101 -11.16 24.81 23.47
CA VAL A 101 -10.12 25.69 24.05
C VAL A 101 -8.73 25.16 23.68
N PRO A 102 -7.74 26.04 23.42
CA PRO A 102 -6.40 25.63 23.00
C PRO A 102 -5.53 25.09 24.15
N ARG A 103 -5.93 25.33 25.40
CA ARG A 103 -5.17 24.95 26.60
C ARG A 103 -6.08 24.32 27.65
N SER A 104 -5.56 23.30 28.33
CA SER A 104 -6.31 22.55 29.34
C SER A 104 -6.68 23.37 30.58
N ASP A 105 -5.93 24.43 30.89
CA ASP A 105 -6.22 25.34 32.01
C ASP A 105 -7.34 26.35 31.70
N GLN A 106 -7.79 26.42 30.44
CA GLN A 106 -8.91 27.27 30.00
C GLN A 106 -10.23 26.51 29.86
N ARG A 107 -10.21 25.18 30.07
CA ARG A 107 -11.40 24.34 29.87
C ARG A 107 -12.52 24.72 30.86
N PRO A 108 -13.80 24.63 30.45
CA PRO A 108 -14.88 24.86 31.38
C PRO A 108 -14.92 23.75 32.44
N MET A 109 -15.05 24.15 33.71
CA MET A 109 -14.97 23.24 34.87
C MET A 109 -16.34 22.86 35.44
N ASP A 110 -17.41 23.50 34.98
CA ASP A 110 -18.79 23.39 35.47
C ASP A 110 -19.79 23.03 34.35
N PHE A 111 -19.35 22.91 33.10
CA PHE A 111 -20.25 22.68 31.94
C PHE A 111 -21.08 21.39 32.03
N PHE A 112 -20.61 20.40 32.81
CA PHE A 112 -21.29 19.12 32.99
C PHE A 112 -22.57 19.26 33.83
N GLU A 113 -22.72 20.32 34.63
CA GLU A 113 -23.87 20.55 35.48
C GLU A 113 -25.19 20.53 34.70
N LYS A 114 -26.23 19.96 35.33
CA LYS A 114 -27.53 19.80 34.68
C LYS A 114 -28.15 21.16 34.34
N GLY A 115 -28.57 21.33 33.09
CA GLY A 115 -29.17 22.59 32.63
C GLY A 115 -28.18 23.74 32.41
N HIS A 116 -26.87 23.48 32.41
CA HIS A 116 -25.85 24.46 32.04
C HIS A 116 -26.18 25.12 30.69
N ASP A 117 -26.07 26.44 30.61
CA ASP A 117 -26.41 27.20 29.41
C ASP A 117 -25.36 27.00 28.30
N VAL A 118 -25.76 26.31 27.24
CA VAL A 118 -24.96 26.04 26.03
C VAL A 118 -25.43 26.87 24.83
N SER A 119 -26.25 27.91 25.05
CA SER A 119 -26.77 28.76 23.98
C SER A 119 -25.66 29.46 23.19
N GLY A 120 -24.55 29.83 23.86
CA GLY A 120 -23.36 30.41 23.24
C GLY A 120 -22.38 29.40 22.63
N TRP A 121 -22.65 28.09 22.73
CA TRP A 121 -21.75 27.06 22.20
C TRP A 121 -21.99 26.79 20.71
N GLY A 122 -20.91 26.43 20.02
CA GLY A 122 -20.94 25.92 18.66
C GLY A 122 -21.60 24.55 18.57
N ASN A 123 -21.62 24.02 17.35
CA ASN A 123 -22.09 22.67 17.05
C ASN A 123 -20.94 21.88 16.42
N ILE A 124 -20.94 20.56 16.64
CA ILE A 124 -20.02 19.63 15.97
C ILE A 124 -20.76 18.34 15.61
N LYS A 125 -20.37 17.71 14.50
CA LYS A 125 -20.81 16.35 14.15
C LYS A 125 -20.09 15.34 15.05
N VAL A 126 -20.80 14.27 15.41
CA VAL A 126 -20.23 13.11 16.10
C VAL A 126 -20.65 11.84 15.32
N PRO A 127 -19.70 10.98 14.91
CA PRO A 127 -18.25 11.13 15.05
C PRO A 127 -17.64 12.22 14.15
N ALA A 128 -16.52 12.80 14.59
CA ALA A 128 -15.68 13.71 13.81
C ALA A 128 -14.31 13.91 14.49
N ASN A 129 -13.29 14.16 13.67
CA ASN A 129 -12.08 14.84 14.13
C ASN A 129 -12.37 16.35 14.18
N TRP A 130 -12.17 17.01 15.32
CA TRP A 130 -12.57 18.42 15.43
C TRP A 130 -11.77 19.34 14.50
N GLU A 131 -10.56 18.92 14.09
CA GLU A 131 -9.72 19.65 13.15
C GLU A 131 -10.37 19.72 11.76
N MET A 132 -11.10 18.68 11.38
CA MET A 132 -11.84 18.61 10.11
C MET A 132 -13.16 19.40 10.17
N GLU A 133 -13.59 19.80 11.37
CA GLU A 133 -14.79 20.60 11.62
C GLU A 133 -14.44 22.09 11.88
N GLY A 134 -13.18 22.49 11.69
CA GLY A 134 -12.71 23.88 11.78
C GLY A 134 -12.20 24.32 13.16
N TYR A 135 -11.98 23.39 14.09
CA TYR A 135 -11.44 23.70 15.42
C TYR A 135 -9.97 23.27 15.55
N GLY A 136 -9.09 24.18 15.99
CA GLY A 136 -7.66 23.89 16.01
C GLY A 136 -7.09 23.72 14.60
N HIS A 137 -6.04 22.91 14.47
CA HIS A 137 -5.44 22.57 13.18
C HIS A 137 -4.88 21.14 13.21
N PRO A 138 -4.98 20.39 12.10
CA PRO A 138 -4.29 19.13 11.98
C PRO A 138 -2.82 19.37 11.66
N PHE A 139 -1.94 18.53 12.20
CA PHE A 139 -0.53 18.55 11.87
C PHE A 139 -0.02 17.12 11.73
N TYR A 140 1.03 16.94 10.94
CA TYR A 140 1.58 15.65 10.59
C TYR A 140 3.07 15.60 10.91
N VAL A 141 3.48 14.59 11.67
CA VAL A 141 4.85 14.24 12.00
C VAL A 141 4.98 12.73 11.89
N GLY A 142 6.03 12.27 11.21
CA GLY A 142 6.20 10.84 10.95
C GLY A 142 6.78 10.09 12.15
N ALA A 143 7.89 10.59 12.71
CA ALA A 143 8.44 10.10 13.97
C ALA A 143 8.49 11.24 14.98
N GLY A 144 7.89 11.02 16.16
CA GLY A 144 7.91 11.96 17.28
C GLY A 144 6.58 12.67 17.50
N TYR A 145 6.38 13.11 18.75
CA TYR A 145 5.09 13.52 19.28
C TYR A 145 4.51 14.85 18.75
N GLY A 146 5.32 15.70 18.10
CA GLY A 146 4.97 17.08 17.77
C GLY A 146 4.70 18.00 18.98
N ILE A 147 4.86 17.46 20.20
CA ILE A 147 4.84 18.18 21.47
C ILE A 147 6.14 17.90 22.25
N LYS A 148 6.36 18.65 23.34
CA LYS A 148 7.53 18.43 24.21
C LYS A 148 7.46 17.05 24.86
N ARG A 149 8.48 16.21 24.61
CA ARG A 149 8.63 14.88 25.20
C ARG A 149 8.98 14.96 26.69
N ASN A 150 8.02 14.68 27.57
CA ASN A 150 8.20 14.68 29.03
C ASN A 150 7.21 13.74 29.76
N PRO A 151 7.20 12.43 29.47
CA PRO A 151 6.19 11.52 30.01
C PRO A 151 6.21 11.45 31.55
N PRO A 152 5.03 11.26 32.20
CA PRO A 152 3.69 11.26 31.62
C PRO A 152 3.10 12.66 31.37
N LEU A 153 3.82 13.72 31.73
CA LEU A 153 3.30 15.09 31.71
C LEU A 153 3.08 15.61 30.30
N ILE A 154 2.10 16.51 30.18
CA ILE A 154 1.72 17.19 28.94
C ILE A 154 1.87 18.69 29.15
N ALA A 155 2.50 19.36 28.19
CA ALA A 155 2.71 20.80 28.27
C ALA A 155 1.39 21.57 28.15
N VAL A 156 1.08 22.41 29.13
CA VAL A 156 -0.18 23.18 29.16
C VAL A 156 -0.27 24.13 27.94
N GLU A 157 0.86 24.68 27.47
CA GLU A 157 0.89 25.61 26.33
C GLU A 157 0.35 25.07 25.00
N ASN A 158 0.26 23.76 24.83
CA ASN A 158 -0.33 23.12 23.65
C ASN A 158 -1.11 21.86 24.06
N SER A 159 -2.17 22.08 24.84
CA SER A 159 -3.04 21.01 25.36
C SER A 159 -4.52 21.25 25.00
N PRO A 160 -4.91 21.15 23.71
CA PRO A 160 -6.27 21.44 23.31
C PRO A 160 -7.31 20.52 23.97
N VAL A 161 -8.45 21.11 24.33
CA VAL A 161 -9.58 20.41 24.97
C VAL A 161 -10.88 20.74 24.26
N GLY A 162 -11.65 19.71 23.94
CA GLY A 162 -13.01 19.81 23.38
C GLY A 162 -14.06 19.37 24.39
N SER A 163 -14.99 20.25 24.73
CA SER A 163 -16.12 19.96 25.63
C SER A 163 -17.40 19.78 24.82
N TYR A 164 -18.04 18.63 24.94
CA TYR A 164 -19.24 18.23 24.22
C TYR A 164 -20.44 18.14 25.18
N LYS A 165 -21.62 18.57 24.74
CA LYS A 165 -22.86 18.41 25.50
C LYS A 165 -24.05 18.09 24.59
N ARG A 166 -24.94 17.22 25.05
CA ARG A 166 -26.14 16.80 24.30
C ARG A 166 -27.22 16.34 25.27
N THR A 167 -28.48 16.47 24.86
CA THR A 167 -29.62 15.77 25.48
C THR A 167 -29.93 14.46 24.76
N PHE A 168 -30.38 13.44 25.48
CA PHE A 168 -30.90 12.20 24.91
C PHE A 168 -32.12 11.70 25.69
N ASN A 169 -32.90 10.79 25.11
CA ASN A 169 -34.09 10.24 25.77
C ASN A 169 -33.92 8.74 26.01
N VAL A 170 -34.00 8.30 27.27
CA VAL A 170 -34.06 6.87 27.61
C VAL A 170 -35.51 6.37 27.46
N PRO A 171 -35.76 5.38 26.60
CA PRO A 171 -37.10 4.82 26.40
C PRO A 171 -37.70 4.16 27.65
N ALA A 172 -39.04 4.21 27.79
CA ALA A 172 -39.74 3.61 28.93
C ALA A 172 -39.56 2.09 29.06
N ASN A 173 -39.39 1.38 27.94
CA ASN A 173 -39.15 -0.07 27.91
C ASN A 173 -37.74 -0.47 28.37
N TRP A 174 -36.85 0.49 28.65
CA TRP A 174 -35.53 0.25 29.25
C TRP A 174 -35.54 0.26 30.77
N LYS A 175 -36.67 0.62 31.40
CA LYS A 175 -36.80 0.65 32.86
C LYS A 175 -36.45 -0.72 33.47
N GLY A 176 -35.53 -0.72 34.43
CA GLY A 176 -35.07 -1.93 35.13
C GLY A 176 -34.13 -2.82 34.32
N LYS A 177 -33.61 -2.33 33.18
CA LYS A 177 -32.47 -2.91 32.46
C LYS A 177 -31.20 -2.15 32.81
N GLN A 178 -30.05 -2.77 32.59
CA GLN A 178 -28.77 -2.06 32.58
C GLN A 178 -28.71 -1.18 31.33
N ILE A 179 -28.29 0.06 31.47
CA ILE A 179 -28.09 0.99 30.36
C ILE A 179 -26.60 1.25 30.24
N VAL A 180 -26.01 0.86 29.11
CA VAL A 180 -24.59 1.04 28.83
C VAL A 180 -24.41 2.14 27.80
N LEU A 181 -23.48 3.05 28.09
CA LEU A 181 -22.98 4.06 27.16
C LEU A 181 -21.71 3.55 26.50
N HIS A 182 -21.70 3.52 25.17
CA HIS A 182 -20.58 3.07 24.35
C HIS A 182 -19.97 4.24 23.56
N PHE A 183 -18.65 4.36 23.63
CA PHE A 183 -17.83 5.17 22.73
C PHE A 183 -16.92 4.26 21.92
N GLY A 184 -17.03 4.28 20.59
CA GLY A 184 -16.23 3.40 19.71
C GLY A 184 -14.75 3.77 19.61
N GLY A 185 -14.41 5.03 19.90
CA GLY A 185 -13.04 5.56 19.87
C GLY A 185 -13.03 7.07 20.11
N VAL A 186 -12.21 7.54 21.04
CA VAL A 186 -12.07 8.96 21.41
C VAL A 186 -10.60 9.29 21.56
N ALA A 187 -10.11 10.25 20.78
CA ALA A 187 -8.70 10.64 20.80
C ALA A 187 -8.46 11.91 21.64
N SER A 188 -7.55 11.92 22.62
CA SER A 188 -6.73 10.79 23.13
C SER A 188 -7.24 10.22 24.46
N ALA A 189 -7.94 11.04 25.25
CA ALA A 189 -8.53 10.65 26.54
C ALA A 189 -9.73 11.54 26.87
N PHE A 190 -10.65 11.06 27.73
CA PHE A 190 -11.85 11.82 28.05
C PHE A 190 -12.48 11.49 29.40
N TYR A 191 -13.17 12.48 29.96
CA TYR A 191 -14.14 12.30 31.04
C TYR A 191 -15.57 12.32 30.50
N VAL A 192 -16.47 11.63 31.18
CA VAL A 192 -17.91 11.62 30.86
C VAL A 192 -18.78 11.81 32.10
N TRP A 193 -19.85 12.58 31.93
CA TRP A 193 -20.89 12.84 32.93
C TRP A 193 -22.28 12.60 32.34
N VAL A 194 -23.20 12.13 33.19
CA VAL A 194 -24.62 11.99 32.86
C VAL A 194 -25.42 12.70 33.94
N ASN A 195 -26.33 13.59 33.53
CA ASN A 195 -27.17 14.39 34.43
C ASN A 195 -26.41 15.17 35.53
N GLY A 196 -25.17 15.61 35.25
CA GLY A 196 -24.31 16.34 36.19
C GLY A 196 -23.40 15.46 37.06
N GLU A 197 -23.57 14.14 37.03
CA GLU A 197 -22.76 13.21 37.83
C GLU A 197 -21.62 12.59 37.02
N LYS A 198 -20.41 12.53 37.59
CA LYS A 198 -19.22 11.98 36.93
C LYS A 198 -19.37 10.46 36.80
N VAL A 199 -19.41 9.98 35.56
CA VAL A 199 -19.55 8.55 35.25
C VAL A 199 -18.18 7.88 35.24
N GLY A 200 -17.21 8.45 34.52
CA GLY A 200 -15.92 7.78 34.33
C GLY A 200 -14.89 8.56 33.53
N TYR A 201 -13.79 7.86 33.23
CA TYR A 201 -12.61 8.33 32.47
C TYR A 201 -12.04 7.17 31.64
N SER A 202 -11.45 7.43 30.47
CA SER A 202 -10.72 6.41 29.69
C SER A 202 -9.65 7.02 28.78
N GLN A 203 -8.62 6.21 28.50
CA GLN A 203 -7.60 6.43 27.47
C GLN A 203 -7.60 5.29 26.43
N ASP A 204 -6.67 5.32 25.47
CA ASP A 204 -6.60 4.53 24.21
C ASP A 204 -7.68 4.93 23.20
N SER A 205 -7.23 5.55 22.11
CA SER A 205 -8.09 6.16 21.10
C SER A 205 -8.70 5.19 20.09
N LYS A 206 -8.33 3.90 20.11
CA LYS A 206 -8.61 2.96 19.02
C LYS A 206 -9.41 1.73 19.43
N THR A 207 -9.73 1.58 20.70
CA THR A 207 -10.64 0.53 21.19
C THR A 207 -11.78 1.15 22.03
N PRO A 208 -12.94 0.49 22.15
CA PRO A 208 -14.11 1.11 22.75
C PRO A 208 -14.00 1.30 24.28
N SER A 209 -14.70 2.32 24.76
CA SER A 209 -14.91 2.58 26.19
C SER A 209 -16.40 2.48 26.52
N GLU A 210 -16.76 1.55 27.41
CA GLU A 210 -18.14 1.33 27.82
C GLU A 210 -18.36 1.64 29.30
N PHE A 211 -19.47 2.30 29.64
CA PHE A 211 -19.81 2.68 31.01
C PHE A 211 -21.25 2.30 31.35
N ASP A 212 -21.47 1.69 32.52
CA ASP A 212 -22.81 1.49 33.05
C ASP A 212 -23.38 2.82 33.57
N ILE A 213 -24.35 3.36 32.85
CA ILE A 213 -25.01 4.62 33.19
C ILE A 213 -26.34 4.45 33.93
N THR A 214 -26.72 3.22 34.28
CA THR A 214 -27.96 2.91 34.99
C THR A 214 -28.16 3.73 36.27
N PRO A 215 -27.13 3.96 37.11
CA PRO A 215 -27.28 4.76 38.33
C PRO A 215 -27.56 6.24 38.07
N TYR A 216 -27.19 6.77 36.90
CA TYR A 216 -27.19 8.19 36.59
C TYR A 216 -28.34 8.61 35.66
N ALA A 217 -28.81 7.68 34.82
CA ALA A 217 -29.84 7.94 33.82
C ALA A 217 -31.26 7.77 34.39
N VAL A 218 -32.19 8.59 33.91
CA VAL A 218 -33.63 8.51 34.23
C VAL A 218 -34.45 8.18 32.99
N THR A 219 -35.64 7.60 33.14
CA THR A 219 -36.57 7.44 32.01
C THR A 219 -36.99 8.81 31.47
N GLY A 220 -37.00 8.98 30.14
CA GLY A 220 -37.24 10.27 29.50
C GLY A 220 -35.94 11.03 29.23
N GLN A 221 -35.98 12.36 29.34
CA GLN A 221 -34.88 13.24 28.95
C GLN A 221 -33.72 13.19 29.94
N ASN A 222 -32.51 13.11 29.41
CA ASN A 222 -31.22 13.11 30.11
C ASN A 222 -30.25 14.05 29.40
N GLU A 223 -29.18 14.43 30.10
CA GLU A 223 -28.04 15.15 29.56
C GLU A 223 -26.77 14.32 29.65
N ILE A 224 -25.95 14.38 28.60
CA ILE A 224 -24.59 13.85 28.56
C ILE A 224 -23.60 14.99 28.31
N ALA A 225 -22.49 14.97 29.05
CA ALA A 225 -21.37 15.89 28.87
C ALA A 225 -20.07 15.08 28.78
N VAL A 226 -19.18 15.47 27.86
CA VAL A 226 -17.90 14.79 27.61
C VAL A 226 -16.80 15.84 27.47
N GLN A 227 -15.66 15.66 28.14
CA GLN A 227 -14.50 16.54 28.00
C GLN A 227 -13.32 15.72 27.46
N VAL A 228 -12.89 16.02 26.23
CA VAL A 228 -11.87 15.29 25.48
C VAL A 228 -10.58 16.09 25.44
N PHE A 229 -9.47 15.44 25.76
CA PHE A 229 -8.11 16.01 25.74
C PHE A 229 -7.40 15.48 24.49
N LYS A 230 -6.77 16.37 23.71
CA LYS A 230 -6.00 15.98 22.52
C LYS A 230 -4.76 15.15 22.86
N PHE A 231 -4.14 15.45 24.00
CA PHE A 231 -2.96 14.77 24.51
C PHE A 231 -3.18 14.35 25.96
N SER A 232 -2.74 13.14 26.29
CA SER A 232 -2.70 12.54 27.63
C SER A 232 -1.43 11.70 27.76
N ASP A 233 -1.17 11.10 28.93
CA ASP A 233 -0.07 10.15 29.07
C ASP A 233 -0.19 8.97 28.08
N GLY A 234 -1.40 8.53 27.76
CA GLY A 234 -1.67 7.53 26.73
C GLY A 234 -1.21 7.93 25.32
N TYR A 235 -1.10 9.22 24.99
CA TYR A 235 -0.58 9.71 23.70
C TYR A 235 0.89 9.35 23.50
N TYR A 236 1.65 9.11 24.58
CA TYR A 236 3.03 8.61 24.46
C TYR A 236 3.12 7.21 23.83
N LEU A 237 2.01 6.47 23.77
CA LEU A 237 1.88 5.18 23.08
C LEU A 237 1.09 5.28 21.76
N GLU A 238 0.83 6.49 21.26
CA GLU A 238 0.09 6.75 20.01
C GLU A 238 0.89 7.66 19.06
N ASP A 239 2.19 7.35 18.93
CA ASP A 239 3.14 8.10 18.11
C ASP A 239 3.24 7.60 16.66
N GLN A 240 2.18 7.03 16.10
CA GLN A 240 2.15 6.53 14.73
C GLN A 240 2.56 7.59 13.70
N ASP A 241 3.11 7.13 12.56
CA ASP A 241 3.35 7.93 11.36
C ASP A 241 2.02 8.33 10.66
N TYR A 242 1.28 9.24 11.28
CA TYR A 242 -0.01 9.72 10.78
C TYR A 242 -0.37 11.15 11.24
N TRP A 243 -1.51 11.66 10.79
CA TRP A 243 -2.03 12.95 11.22
C TRP A 243 -2.46 12.97 12.69
N ARG A 244 -2.07 14.03 13.41
CA ARG A 244 -2.43 14.24 14.82
C ARG A 244 -3.79 14.93 14.94
N PHE A 245 -4.85 14.11 14.97
CA PHE A 245 -6.23 14.53 15.19
C PHE A 245 -6.73 14.26 16.62
N ALA A 246 -7.84 14.89 17.00
CA ALA A 246 -8.54 14.63 18.26
C ALA A 246 -10.08 14.65 18.12
N GLY A 247 -10.78 14.24 19.18
CA GLY A 247 -12.24 14.23 19.24
C GLY A 247 -12.85 12.83 19.31
N ILE A 248 -14.17 12.76 19.18
CA ILE A 248 -14.92 11.49 19.18
C ILE A 248 -14.88 10.92 17.76
N GLN A 249 -13.98 9.98 17.52
CA GLN A 249 -13.60 9.50 16.19
C GLN A 249 -14.52 8.40 15.64
N ARG A 250 -15.21 7.66 16.51
CA ARG A 250 -16.14 6.59 16.12
C ARG A 250 -17.48 6.72 16.84
N ASP A 251 -18.42 5.87 16.45
CA ASP A 251 -19.82 5.89 16.91
C ASP A 251 -19.96 6.02 18.43
N VAL A 252 -20.96 6.82 18.84
CA VAL A 252 -21.46 6.86 20.22
C VAL A 252 -22.88 6.33 20.22
N TYR A 253 -23.19 5.43 21.14
CA TYR A 253 -24.56 4.93 21.29
C TYR A 253 -24.82 4.44 22.72
N LEU A 254 -26.10 4.30 23.03
CA LEU A 254 -26.57 3.58 24.20
C LEU A 254 -27.05 2.20 23.79
N TYR A 255 -26.87 1.24 24.68
CA TYR A 255 -27.61 0.01 24.60
C TYR A 255 -28.11 -0.51 25.95
N ALA A 256 -29.23 -1.22 25.95
CA ALA A 256 -29.84 -1.78 27.15
C ALA A 256 -29.67 -3.29 27.25
N ARG A 257 -29.25 -3.79 28.42
CA ARG A 257 -29.16 -5.23 28.70
C ARG A 257 -30.18 -5.62 29.77
N PRO A 258 -31.05 -6.64 29.52
CA PRO A 258 -31.79 -7.27 30.59
C PRO A 258 -30.90 -7.68 31.76
N ASN A 259 -31.47 -7.80 32.97
CA ASN A 259 -30.69 -8.11 34.17
C ASN A 259 -29.80 -9.33 33.97
N ILE A 260 -30.34 -10.46 33.47
CA ILE A 260 -29.54 -11.61 33.04
C ILE A 260 -29.28 -11.48 31.54
N HIS A 261 -28.01 -11.42 31.16
CA HIS A 261 -27.58 -11.25 29.77
C HIS A 261 -26.28 -12.01 29.49
N VAL A 262 -25.92 -12.15 28.21
CA VAL A 262 -24.58 -12.58 27.80
C VAL A 262 -23.63 -11.40 27.95
N ARG A 263 -22.60 -11.53 28.79
CA ARG A 263 -21.54 -10.52 28.96
C ARG A 263 -20.56 -10.58 27.79
N ASP A 264 -20.13 -11.79 27.46
CA ASP A 264 -19.09 -12.06 26.49
C ASP A 264 -19.16 -13.52 26.02
N PHE A 265 -18.48 -13.82 24.92
CA PHE A 265 -18.28 -15.19 24.47
C PHE A 265 -17.02 -15.32 23.60
N GLU A 266 -16.45 -16.51 23.57
CA GLU A 266 -15.33 -16.89 22.71
C GLU A 266 -15.71 -18.12 21.89
N VAL A 267 -15.49 -18.04 20.58
CA VAL A 267 -15.64 -19.12 19.62
C VAL A 267 -14.26 -19.67 19.28
N VAL A 268 -14.09 -20.98 19.42
CA VAL A 268 -12.88 -21.69 18.98
C VAL A 268 -13.29 -22.77 18.00
N THR A 269 -12.61 -22.83 16.87
CA THR A 269 -12.73 -23.93 15.91
C THR A 269 -11.38 -24.63 15.85
N ASP A 270 -11.32 -25.87 16.32
CA ASP A 270 -10.09 -26.66 16.25
C ASP A 270 -10.23 -27.72 15.16
N LEU A 271 -9.38 -27.62 14.13
CA LEU A 271 -9.31 -28.62 13.07
C LEU A 271 -8.44 -29.79 13.52
N ASP A 272 -8.87 -31.00 13.14
CA ASP A 272 -8.08 -32.21 13.31
C ASP A 272 -6.72 -32.14 12.57
N ASN A 273 -5.87 -33.13 12.79
CA ASN A 273 -4.53 -33.17 12.20
C ASN A 273 -4.54 -33.35 10.66
N GLU A 274 -5.68 -33.75 10.08
CA GLU A 274 -5.88 -33.86 8.63
C GLU A 274 -6.54 -32.61 8.03
N TYR A 275 -6.88 -31.63 8.88
CA TYR A 275 -7.61 -30.41 8.55
C TYR A 275 -8.97 -30.66 7.88
N LYS A 276 -9.63 -31.76 8.26
CA LYS A 276 -10.87 -32.22 7.64
C LYS A 276 -12.08 -31.99 8.52
N ASP A 277 -12.07 -32.52 9.74
CA ASP A 277 -13.15 -32.35 10.71
C ASP A 277 -12.79 -31.25 11.72
N ALA A 278 -13.79 -30.70 12.41
CA ALA A 278 -13.58 -29.63 13.38
C ALA A 278 -14.36 -29.85 14.67
N ASP A 279 -13.73 -29.56 15.80
CA ASP A 279 -14.43 -29.34 17.06
C ASP A 279 -14.81 -27.86 17.18
N PHE A 280 -16.11 -27.60 17.27
CA PHE A 280 -16.68 -26.29 17.58
C PHE A 280 -16.82 -26.14 19.09
N HIS A 281 -16.22 -25.08 19.63
CA HIS A 281 -16.37 -24.68 21.02
C HIS A 281 -17.01 -23.29 21.10
N LEU A 282 -18.01 -23.15 21.96
CA LEU A 282 -18.49 -21.85 22.42
C LEU A 282 -18.34 -21.76 23.94
N TYR A 283 -17.55 -20.80 24.39
CA TYR A 283 -17.44 -20.41 25.79
C TYR A 283 -18.29 -19.15 25.99
N ALA A 284 -19.46 -19.28 26.62
CA ALA A 284 -20.38 -18.16 26.85
C ALA A 284 -20.36 -17.75 28.32
N GLU A 285 -20.23 -16.45 28.58
CA GLU A 285 -20.30 -15.88 29.92
C GLU A 285 -21.59 -15.09 30.11
N LEU A 286 -22.34 -15.42 31.15
CA LEU A 286 -23.52 -14.70 31.57
C LEU A 286 -23.17 -13.74 32.71
N ASP A 287 -23.87 -12.61 32.78
CA ASP A 287 -23.80 -11.70 33.92
C ASP A 287 -25.22 -11.35 34.42
N ASN A 288 -25.27 -10.84 35.65
CA ASN A 288 -26.47 -10.31 36.28
C ASN A 288 -26.23 -8.86 36.71
N ALA A 289 -26.83 -7.90 35.99
CA ALA A 289 -26.67 -6.47 36.22
C ALA A 289 -27.05 -5.97 37.64
N GLN A 290 -27.82 -6.74 38.41
CA GLN A 290 -28.10 -6.39 39.82
C GLN A 290 -26.93 -6.71 40.78
N ASN A 291 -25.96 -7.49 40.34
CA ASN A 291 -24.81 -7.93 41.13
C ASN A 291 -23.46 -7.41 40.59
N SER A 292 -23.43 -6.74 39.43
CA SER A 292 -22.22 -6.34 38.70
C SER A 292 -21.30 -5.35 39.45
N GLN A 293 -21.79 -4.72 40.54
CA GLN A 293 -20.97 -3.89 41.44
C GLN A 293 -20.36 -4.64 42.64
N ARG A 294 -20.48 -5.98 42.73
CA ARG A 294 -20.01 -6.75 43.89
C ARG A 294 -19.00 -7.81 43.44
N THR A 295 -17.89 -7.92 44.18
CA THR A 295 -16.74 -8.85 44.01
C THR A 295 -17.08 -10.35 44.12
N GLN A 296 -18.31 -10.77 43.81
CA GLN A 296 -18.78 -12.14 43.87
C GLN A 296 -19.27 -12.60 42.50
N THR A 297 -19.00 -13.86 42.15
CA THR A 297 -19.53 -14.50 40.94
C THR A 297 -21.04 -14.26 40.82
N PRO A 298 -21.55 -13.76 39.68
CA PRO A 298 -22.97 -13.45 39.52
C PRO A 298 -23.82 -14.71 39.72
N LYS A 299 -24.78 -14.66 40.65
CA LYS A 299 -25.77 -15.73 40.79
C LYS A 299 -26.78 -15.62 39.65
N VAL A 300 -26.58 -16.40 38.59
CA VAL A 300 -27.51 -16.57 37.47
C VAL A 300 -28.42 -17.76 37.78
N LYS A 301 -29.72 -17.52 38.04
CA LYS A 301 -30.72 -18.58 38.27
C LYS A 301 -31.80 -18.52 37.19
N GLY A 302 -32.25 -19.69 36.73
CA GLY A 302 -33.37 -19.80 35.79
C GLY A 302 -33.07 -19.33 34.36
N ALA A 303 -31.78 -19.21 34.00
CA ALA A 303 -31.35 -18.91 32.64
C ALA A 303 -31.12 -20.20 31.85
N GLU A 304 -31.54 -20.20 30.59
CA GLU A 304 -31.32 -21.25 29.62
C GLU A 304 -30.69 -20.64 28.38
N VAL A 305 -29.59 -21.21 27.90
CA VAL A 305 -28.89 -20.80 26.69
C VAL A 305 -29.05 -21.91 25.66
N GLU A 306 -29.51 -21.55 24.47
CA GLU A 306 -29.54 -22.42 23.30
C GLU A 306 -28.61 -21.85 22.23
N VAL A 307 -27.81 -22.71 21.63
CA VAL A 307 -26.87 -22.37 20.55
C VAL A 307 -27.29 -23.14 19.32
N SER A 308 -27.29 -22.49 18.16
CA SER A 308 -27.45 -23.17 16.88
C SER A 308 -26.49 -22.64 15.82
N LEU A 309 -25.94 -23.52 14.99
CA LEU A 309 -25.15 -23.18 13.81
C LEU A 309 -25.95 -23.46 12.55
N THR A 310 -25.97 -22.49 11.65
CA THR A 310 -26.64 -22.58 10.34
C THR A 310 -25.62 -22.35 9.23
N ASP A 311 -25.61 -23.21 8.22
CA ASP A 311 -24.77 -23.01 7.02
C ASP A 311 -25.32 -21.92 6.09
N LYS A 312 -24.59 -21.63 5.01
CA LYS A 312 -24.95 -20.58 4.05
C LYS A 312 -26.25 -20.89 3.28
N GLU A 313 -26.65 -22.15 3.18
CA GLU A 313 -27.92 -22.59 2.59
C GLU A 313 -29.11 -22.50 3.57
N GLY A 314 -28.87 -22.13 4.83
CA GLY A 314 -29.91 -21.99 5.84
C GLY A 314 -30.23 -23.29 6.60
N LYS A 315 -29.43 -24.35 6.43
CA LYS A 315 -29.60 -25.62 7.14
C LYS A 315 -28.91 -25.54 8.50
N VAL A 316 -29.66 -25.91 9.55
CA VAL A 316 -29.12 -26.03 10.91
C VAL A 316 -28.28 -27.31 11.01
N ILE A 317 -26.99 -27.16 11.30
CA ILE A 317 -26.04 -28.28 11.42
C ILE A 317 -25.73 -28.66 12.86
N TYR A 318 -26.03 -27.76 13.81
CA TYR A 318 -25.89 -28.00 15.24
C TYR A 318 -26.96 -27.22 15.99
N THR A 319 -27.54 -27.83 17.02
CA THR A 319 -28.35 -27.16 18.03
C THR A 319 -28.17 -27.86 19.37
N GLU A 320 -27.96 -27.09 20.41
CA GLU A 320 -27.91 -27.59 21.78
C GLU A 320 -28.46 -26.55 22.74
N ARG A 321 -29.02 -27.02 23.86
CA ARG A 321 -29.60 -26.19 24.89
C ARG A 321 -29.11 -26.64 26.26
N GLN A 322 -28.62 -25.70 27.05
CA GLN A 322 -28.17 -25.93 28.41
C GLN A 322 -28.85 -24.95 29.37
N ARG A 323 -29.20 -25.44 30.57
CA ARG A 323 -29.59 -24.58 31.69
C ARG A 323 -28.35 -24.14 32.44
N ALA A 324 -28.22 -22.84 32.68
CA ALA A 324 -27.10 -22.27 33.42
C ALA A 324 -27.09 -22.78 34.86
N LYS A 325 -26.00 -23.46 35.25
CA LYS A 325 -25.73 -23.87 36.63
C LYS A 325 -24.87 -22.83 37.36
N ASP A 326 -24.02 -22.16 36.62
CA ASP A 326 -23.14 -21.07 37.00
C ASP A 326 -23.25 -19.95 35.94
N ASN A 327 -22.29 -19.03 35.92
CA ASN A 327 -22.23 -17.94 34.96
C ASN A 327 -21.41 -18.27 33.69
N LYS A 328 -20.83 -19.47 33.55
CA LYS A 328 -19.97 -19.84 32.43
C LYS A 328 -20.44 -21.15 31.80
N LEU A 329 -20.87 -21.08 30.54
CA LEU A 329 -21.33 -22.25 29.80
C LEU A 329 -20.32 -22.63 28.73
N HIS A 330 -20.15 -23.94 28.53
CA HIS A 330 -19.34 -24.48 27.44
C HIS A 330 -20.18 -25.42 26.60
N PHE A 331 -20.23 -25.13 25.31
CA PHE A 331 -20.82 -25.97 24.29
C PHE A 331 -19.70 -26.57 23.45
N LEU A 332 -19.76 -27.87 23.20
CA LEU A 332 -18.78 -28.61 22.41
C LEU A 332 -19.52 -29.47 21.40
N LYS A 333 -19.15 -29.34 20.12
CA LYS A 333 -19.69 -30.17 19.06
C LYS A 333 -18.62 -30.53 18.05
N HIS A 334 -18.45 -31.83 17.82
CA HIS A 334 -17.74 -32.34 16.66
C HIS A 334 -18.58 -32.15 15.38
N ILE A 335 -17.98 -31.52 14.37
CA ILE A 335 -18.55 -31.25 13.05
C ILE A 335 -17.70 -31.96 12.00
N GLU A 336 -18.33 -32.90 11.28
CA GLU A 336 -17.69 -33.63 10.19
C GLU A 336 -17.64 -32.75 8.93
N THR A 337 -16.45 -32.59 8.34
CA THR A 337 -16.22 -31.91 7.06
C THR A 337 -16.90 -30.52 6.91
N PRO A 338 -16.71 -29.57 7.85
CA PRO A 338 -17.23 -28.22 7.67
C PRO A 338 -16.62 -27.53 6.45
N LEU A 339 -17.36 -26.59 5.86
CA LEU A 339 -16.79 -25.70 4.85
C LEU A 339 -15.81 -24.74 5.53
N LEU A 340 -14.53 -24.87 5.21
CA LEU A 340 -13.48 -24.07 5.83
C LEU A 340 -13.47 -22.63 5.31
N TRP A 341 -13.15 -21.69 6.19
CA TRP A 341 -12.92 -20.29 5.86
C TRP A 341 -11.46 -20.07 5.43
N SER A 342 -11.27 -19.32 4.36
CA SER A 342 -9.98 -18.76 3.93
C SER A 342 -10.20 -17.43 3.19
N ALA A 343 -9.13 -16.68 2.90
CA ALA A 343 -9.24 -15.47 2.08
C ALA A 343 -9.68 -15.74 0.62
N GLU A 344 -9.54 -17.00 0.15
CA GLU A 344 -10.01 -17.43 -1.16
C GLU A 344 -11.47 -17.90 -1.14
N LYS A 345 -11.87 -18.61 -0.07
CA LYS A 345 -13.21 -19.17 0.11
C LYS A 345 -13.74 -18.76 1.51
N PRO A 346 -14.36 -17.58 1.65
CA PRO A 346 -14.80 -17.04 2.94
C PRO A 346 -16.11 -17.69 3.41
N ASN A 347 -16.12 -19.01 3.60
CA ASN A 347 -17.30 -19.73 4.07
C ASN A 347 -17.62 -19.33 5.52
N LEU A 348 -18.81 -18.80 5.74
CA LEU A 348 -19.30 -18.38 7.06
C LEU A 348 -20.55 -19.17 7.46
N TYR A 349 -20.62 -19.48 8.74
CA TYR A 349 -21.79 -20.06 9.40
C TYR A 349 -22.42 -19.01 10.31
N GLN A 350 -23.74 -19.01 10.41
CA GLN A 350 -24.45 -18.17 11.37
C GLN A 350 -24.59 -18.92 12.71
N MET A 351 -23.92 -18.41 13.73
CA MET A 351 -24.09 -18.82 15.12
C MET A 351 -25.15 -17.97 15.79
N MET A 352 -26.23 -18.60 16.26
CA MET A 352 -27.28 -17.97 17.05
C MET A 352 -27.16 -18.42 18.51
N ILE A 353 -27.03 -17.47 19.43
CA ILE A 353 -27.17 -17.66 20.87
C ILE A 353 -28.53 -17.14 21.28
N THR A 354 -29.38 -18.02 21.81
CA THR A 354 -30.71 -17.69 22.34
C THR A 354 -30.69 -17.84 23.86
N LEU A 355 -30.75 -16.72 24.58
CA LEU A 355 -30.82 -16.69 26.03
C LEU A 355 -32.26 -16.48 26.49
N ARG A 356 -32.79 -17.40 27.28
CA ARG A 356 -34.10 -17.33 27.93
C ARG A 356 -33.92 -17.20 29.43
N ALA A 357 -34.34 -16.08 30.01
CA ALA A 357 -34.24 -15.83 31.44
C ALA A 357 -35.38 -14.93 31.93
N ASN A 358 -35.99 -15.26 33.07
CA ASN A 358 -37.07 -14.46 33.69
C ASN A 358 -38.22 -14.08 32.74
N GLY A 359 -38.60 -14.99 31.84
CA GLY A 359 -39.66 -14.76 30.85
C GLY A 359 -39.27 -13.84 29.68
N GLN A 360 -38.00 -13.42 29.58
CA GLN A 360 -37.45 -12.67 28.45
C GLN A 360 -36.57 -13.58 27.60
N THR A 361 -36.63 -13.39 26.28
CA THR A 361 -35.74 -14.05 25.32
C THR A 361 -34.87 -13.01 24.63
N GLN A 362 -33.59 -13.31 24.50
CA GLN A 362 -32.59 -12.51 23.81
C GLN A 362 -31.94 -13.36 22.73
N TYR A 363 -31.72 -12.77 21.56
CA TYR A 363 -31.08 -13.41 20.41
C TYR A 363 -29.83 -12.64 20.05
N ILE A 364 -28.70 -13.33 19.91
CA ILE A 364 -27.43 -12.80 19.41
C ILE A 364 -27.03 -13.66 18.23
N CYS A 365 -26.76 -13.03 17.08
CA CYS A 365 -26.30 -13.74 15.89
C CYS A 365 -24.93 -13.22 15.49
N ARG A 366 -23.97 -14.12 15.27
CA ARG A 366 -22.65 -13.79 14.72
C ARG A 366 -22.24 -14.76 13.64
N ASN A 367 -21.50 -14.26 12.66
CA ASN A 367 -20.86 -15.10 11.66
C ASN A 367 -19.59 -15.70 12.27
N ILE A 368 -19.35 -16.98 12.00
CA ILE A 368 -18.12 -17.69 12.37
C ILE A 368 -17.57 -18.40 11.14
N GLY A 369 -16.26 -18.64 11.10
CA GLY A 369 -15.61 -19.39 10.05
C GLY A 369 -14.75 -20.50 10.64
N PHE A 370 -14.91 -21.73 10.17
CA PHE A 370 -14.06 -22.86 10.59
C PHE A 370 -12.70 -22.73 9.92
N ARG A 371 -11.65 -22.49 10.72
CA ARG A 371 -10.27 -22.43 10.22
C ARG A 371 -9.28 -22.68 11.34
N LYS A 372 -8.04 -22.97 10.96
CA LYS A 372 -6.88 -23.04 11.87
C LYS A 372 -5.74 -22.20 11.30
N SER A 373 -5.13 -21.35 12.14
CA SER A 373 -3.87 -20.64 11.83
C SER A 373 -2.82 -21.07 12.84
N GLU A 374 -1.67 -21.53 12.37
CA GLU A 374 -0.60 -22.03 13.24
C GLU A 374 0.77 -21.95 12.57
N ILE A 375 1.83 -22.06 13.37
CA ILE A 375 3.20 -22.17 12.85
C ILE A 375 3.64 -23.63 12.90
N LYS A 376 3.96 -24.20 11.74
CA LYS A 376 4.55 -25.55 11.61
C LYS A 376 5.66 -25.53 10.58
N HIS A 377 6.75 -26.25 10.83
CA HIS A 377 7.91 -26.35 9.93
C HIS A 377 8.47 -24.99 9.47
N ALA A 378 8.49 -24.01 10.38
CA ALA A 378 8.87 -22.63 10.10
C ALA A 378 8.02 -21.96 9.01
N GLN A 379 6.75 -22.33 8.92
CA GLN A 379 5.76 -21.74 8.03
C GLN A 379 4.48 -21.41 8.80
N LEU A 380 3.88 -20.27 8.48
CA LEU A 380 2.49 -19.94 8.79
C LEU A 380 1.58 -20.79 7.92
N LEU A 381 0.74 -21.60 8.55
CA LEU A 381 -0.26 -22.42 7.88
C LEU A 381 -1.65 -21.85 8.13
N VAL A 382 -2.49 -21.84 7.10
CA VAL A 382 -3.95 -21.71 7.22
C VAL A 382 -4.57 -22.99 6.71
N ASN A 383 -5.35 -23.68 7.54
CA ASN A 383 -5.99 -24.96 7.21
C ASN A 383 -4.98 -25.99 6.64
N GLY A 384 -3.78 -26.03 7.24
CA GLY A 384 -2.70 -26.92 6.83
C GLY A 384 -1.88 -26.49 5.60
N GLN A 385 -2.21 -25.35 4.98
CA GLN A 385 -1.54 -24.86 3.77
C GLN A 385 -0.62 -23.66 4.05
N PRO A 386 0.62 -23.63 3.51
CA PRO A 386 1.59 -22.57 3.76
C PRO A 386 1.31 -21.32 2.90
N VAL A 387 0.26 -20.58 3.26
CA VAL A 387 -0.20 -19.43 2.48
C VAL A 387 0.89 -18.35 2.35
N TYR A 388 0.96 -17.71 1.17
CA TYR A 388 1.75 -16.50 1.00
C TYR A 388 0.93 -15.28 1.43
N ILE A 389 1.56 -14.40 2.21
CA ILE A 389 1.03 -13.10 2.59
C ILE A 389 1.35 -12.11 1.47
N LYS A 390 0.32 -11.84 0.66
CA LYS A 390 0.30 -10.84 -0.41
C LYS A 390 -0.38 -9.60 0.13
N GLY A 391 0.29 -8.95 1.07
CA GLY A 391 -0.34 -7.99 1.97
C GLY A 391 -0.07 -6.52 1.64
N VAL A 392 -0.81 -5.65 2.33
CA VAL A 392 -0.59 -4.20 2.41
C VAL A 392 -0.89 -3.68 3.83
N ASN A 393 -0.17 -2.66 4.29
CA ASN A 393 -0.49 -1.91 5.50
C ASN A 393 -1.60 -0.88 5.18
N ARG A 394 -2.55 -0.68 6.09
CA ARG A 394 -3.67 0.25 5.88
C ARG A 394 -3.95 1.08 7.13
N HIS A 395 -3.75 2.39 7.01
CA HIS A 395 -4.33 3.38 7.91
C HIS A 395 -5.83 3.61 7.63
N GLU A 396 -6.60 3.88 8.68
CA GLU A 396 -7.95 4.46 8.55
C GLU A 396 -7.84 5.95 8.22
N HIS A 397 -7.85 6.28 6.92
CA HIS A 397 -7.78 7.66 6.43
C HIS A 397 -8.84 7.96 5.38
N ASP A 398 -9.56 9.07 5.59
CA ASP A 398 -10.47 9.71 4.65
C ASP A 398 -9.98 11.13 4.35
N PRO A 399 -9.86 11.54 3.07
CA PRO A 399 -9.34 12.85 2.70
C PRO A 399 -10.18 14.04 3.17
N TYR A 400 -11.45 13.83 3.55
CA TYR A 400 -12.37 14.89 3.97
C TYR A 400 -12.68 14.84 5.47
N HIS A 401 -12.60 13.67 6.08
CA HIS A 401 -13.03 13.44 7.46
C HIS A 401 -11.93 12.88 8.37
N GLY A 402 -10.68 12.80 7.90
CA GLY A 402 -9.54 12.35 8.70
C GLY A 402 -9.64 10.87 9.06
N HIS A 403 -9.63 10.53 10.34
CA HIS A 403 -9.73 9.15 10.81
C HIS A 403 -11.18 8.61 10.88
N VAL A 404 -12.17 9.37 10.39
CA VAL A 404 -13.56 8.91 10.30
C VAL A 404 -13.83 8.34 8.90
N VAL A 405 -13.60 7.04 8.74
CA VAL A 405 -13.80 6.31 7.47
C VAL A 405 -15.18 5.68 7.44
N ASP A 406 -15.92 5.85 6.34
CA ASP A 406 -17.23 5.23 6.17
C ASP A 406 -17.16 3.81 5.58
N GLU A 407 -18.26 3.06 5.74
CA GLU A 407 -18.35 1.67 5.26
C GLU A 407 -18.19 1.57 3.73
N ALA A 408 -18.67 2.55 2.97
CA ALA A 408 -18.52 2.57 1.52
C ALA A 408 -17.05 2.62 1.11
N SER A 409 -16.24 3.43 1.80
CA SER A 409 -14.80 3.52 1.60
C SER A 409 -14.08 2.24 2.03
N MET A 410 -14.49 1.61 3.14
CA MET A 410 -13.97 0.30 3.55
C MET A 410 -14.22 -0.78 2.49
N ILE A 411 -15.44 -0.86 1.95
CA ILE A 411 -15.79 -1.81 0.89
C ILE A 411 -15.00 -1.51 -0.38
N ARG A 412 -14.83 -0.22 -0.73
CA ARG A 412 -14.06 0.20 -1.89
C ARG A 412 -12.59 -0.19 -1.76
N ASP A 413 -12.00 -0.02 -0.58
CA ASP A 413 -10.63 -0.46 -0.28
C ASP A 413 -10.49 -1.97 -0.52
N LEU A 414 -11.39 -2.78 0.07
CA LEU A 414 -11.38 -4.24 -0.09
C LEU A 414 -11.58 -4.67 -1.56
N GLU A 415 -12.47 -4.00 -2.29
CA GLU A 415 -12.74 -4.29 -3.69
C GLU A 415 -11.46 -4.10 -4.53
N LEU A 416 -10.81 -2.94 -4.37
CA LEU A 416 -9.58 -2.61 -5.06
C LEU A 416 -8.43 -3.56 -4.67
N MET A 417 -8.32 -3.93 -3.40
CA MET A 417 -7.34 -4.92 -2.94
C MET A 417 -7.54 -6.27 -3.64
N LYS A 418 -8.78 -6.79 -3.67
CA LYS A 418 -9.09 -8.06 -4.33
C LYS A 418 -8.85 -7.99 -5.85
N GLN A 419 -9.20 -6.87 -6.50
CA GLN A 419 -8.95 -6.64 -7.93
C GLN A 419 -7.46 -6.59 -8.30
N ASN A 420 -6.59 -6.32 -7.32
CA ASN A 420 -5.14 -6.26 -7.46
C ASN A 420 -4.41 -7.42 -6.75
N ASN A 421 -5.11 -8.55 -6.53
CA ASN A 421 -4.54 -9.80 -6.00
C ASN A 421 -3.99 -9.72 -4.56
N ILE A 422 -4.38 -8.71 -3.77
CA ILE A 422 -4.04 -8.60 -2.35
C ILE A 422 -4.93 -9.55 -1.54
N ASN A 423 -4.33 -10.29 -0.61
CA ASN A 423 -5.04 -11.28 0.23
C ASN A 423 -4.89 -11.02 1.74
N SER A 424 -4.10 -10.03 2.14
CA SER A 424 -3.92 -9.68 3.55
C SER A 424 -3.82 -8.18 3.80
N VAL A 425 -4.28 -7.74 4.97
CA VAL A 425 -4.12 -6.38 5.47
C VAL A 425 -3.54 -6.42 6.89
N ARG A 426 -2.58 -5.54 7.16
CA ARG A 426 -2.15 -5.19 8.52
C ARG A 426 -2.80 -3.88 8.93
N THR A 427 -3.43 -3.84 10.10
CA THR A 427 -4.12 -2.65 10.62
C THR A 427 -3.10 -1.70 11.26
N SER A 428 -2.32 -1.02 10.41
CA SER A 428 -1.24 -0.12 10.83
C SER A 428 -1.80 1.14 11.52
N HIS A 429 -1.50 1.45 12.77
CA HIS A 429 -0.84 0.61 13.79
C HIS A 429 -1.70 0.56 15.05
N TYR A 430 -2.92 0.09 14.85
CA TYR A 430 -3.98 0.07 15.85
C TYR A 430 -5.18 -0.77 15.40
N PRO A 431 -6.07 -1.15 16.33
CA PRO A 431 -7.29 -1.84 15.97
C PRO A 431 -8.23 -0.91 15.18
N ASN A 432 -8.69 -1.34 14.01
CA ASN A 432 -9.60 -0.59 13.16
C ASN A 432 -11.03 -0.59 13.72
N ASP A 433 -11.98 0.08 13.05
CA ASP A 433 -13.40 -0.02 13.39
C ASP A 433 -13.87 -1.48 13.33
N PRO A 434 -14.67 -1.99 14.30
CA PRO A 434 -15.17 -3.37 14.28
C PRO A 434 -15.84 -3.78 12.96
N ARG A 435 -16.45 -2.82 12.23
CA ARG A 435 -17.05 -3.07 10.93
C ARG A 435 -16.03 -3.55 9.90
N TRP A 436 -14.78 -3.11 9.96
CA TRP A 436 -13.70 -3.55 9.06
C TRP A 436 -13.48 -5.06 9.12
N TYR A 437 -13.43 -5.64 10.32
CA TYR A 437 -13.20 -7.08 10.52
C TYR A 437 -14.37 -7.92 10.03
N GLU A 438 -15.61 -7.47 10.27
CA GLU A 438 -16.80 -8.12 9.72
C GLU A 438 -16.76 -8.14 8.17
N LEU A 439 -16.32 -7.04 7.54
CA LEU A 439 -16.19 -6.98 6.08
C LEU A 439 -15.06 -7.90 5.58
N CYS A 440 -13.93 -7.97 6.29
CA CYS A 440 -12.83 -8.90 6.00
C CYS A 440 -13.25 -10.37 6.11
N ASP A 441 -14.08 -10.71 7.10
CA ASP A 441 -14.67 -12.04 7.24
C ASP A 441 -15.56 -12.39 6.04
N ILE A 442 -16.42 -11.45 5.63
CA ILE A 442 -17.40 -11.61 4.54
C ILE A 442 -16.71 -11.73 3.18
N TYR A 443 -15.72 -10.87 2.91
CA TYR A 443 -15.10 -10.77 1.59
C TYR A 443 -13.79 -11.55 1.43
N GLY A 444 -13.31 -12.17 2.51
CA GLY A 444 -12.12 -13.02 2.51
C GLY A 444 -10.85 -12.20 2.39
N MET A 445 -10.38 -11.69 3.54
CA MET A 445 -9.10 -11.00 3.70
C MET A 445 -8.42 -11.52 4.98
N TYR A 446 -7.14 -11.88 4.92
CA TYR A 446 -6.38 -12.21 6.12
C TYR A 446 -5.97 -10.94 6.85
N VAL A 447 -6.22 -10.87 8.16
CA VAL A 447 -5.91 -9.70 8.98
C VAL A 447 -4.80 -10.02 9.96
N VAL A 448 -3.81 -9.12 9.99
CA VAL A 448 -2.89 -8.94 11.11
C VAL A 448 -3.47 -7.79 11.93
N ASP A 449 -4.02 -8.12 13.11
CA ASP A 449 -4.65 -7.14 13.99
C ASP A 449 -3.63 -6.65 15.02
N GLU A 450 -3.48 -5.34 15.15
CA GLU A 450 -2.36 -4.72 15.86
C GLU A 450 -2.81 -3.83 17.01
N ALA A 451 -2.21 -4.05 18.20
CA ALA A 451 -2.50 -3.22 19.36
C ALA A 451 -2.05 -1.77 19.12
N ASN A 452 -2.80 -0.81 19.65
CA ASN A 452 -2.51 0.62 19.51
C ASN A 452 -1.33 1.03 20.41
N ILE A 453 -0.12 0.58 20.09
CA ILE A 453 1.11 0.81 20.87
C ILE A 453 2.22 1.21 19.90
N GLU A 454 2.51 2.50 19.84
CA GLU A 454 3.68 3.06 19.16
C GLU A 454 4.29 4.22 19.95
N SER A 455 5.59 4.15 20.24
CA SER A 455 6.31 5.20 20.99
C SER A 455 7.64 5.58 20.33
N HIS A 456 7.63 5.69 19.00
CA HIS A 456 8.80 5.96 18.15
C HIS A 456 9.64 7.14 18.69
N GLY A 457 9.00 8.25 19.09
CA GLY A 457 9.63 9.45 19.64
C GLY A 457 10.38 9.28 20.96
N MET A 458 10.16 8.18 21.69
CA MET A 458 10.95 7.84 22.89
C MET A 458 12.32 7.27 22.52
N GLY A 459 12.45 6.68 21.33
CA GLY A 459 13.65 6.03 20.83
C GLY A 459 13.87 4.64 21.41
N TYR A 460 14.83 3.91 20.83
CA TYR A 460 14.99 2.46 21.05
C TYR A 460 16.00 2.06 22.13
N LYS A 461 16.59 3.01 22.85
CA LYS A 461 17.56 2.68 23.90
C LYS A 461 16.85 2.05 25.11
N PRO A 462 17.38 0.98 25.73
CA PRO A 462 16.70 0.28 26.84
C PRO A 462 16.32 1.15 28.05
N ASP A 463 17.07 2.23 28.30
CA ASP A 463 16.82 3.20 29.37
C ASP A 463 15.85 4.34 28.95
N GLN A 464 15.38 4.36 27.70
CA GLN A 464 14.51 5.38 27.13
C GLN A 464 13.18 4.81 26.64
N CYS A 465 13.21 3.69 25.91
CA CYS A 465 12.03 3.08 25.31
C CYS A 465 11.00 2.66 26.36
N LEU A 466 9.72 2.94 26.09
CA LEU A 466 8.63 2.60 27.02
C LEU A 466 8.39 1.09 27.11
N ALA A 467 8.76 0.33 26.08
CA ALA A 467 8.72 -1.13 26.10
C ALA A 467 9.54 -1.76 27.24
N ASN A 468 10.55 -1.04 27.75
CA ASN A 468 11.45 -1.53 28.80
C ASN A 468 11.35 -0.72 30.12
N GLN A 469 10.24 -0.01 30.34
CA GLN A 469 9.92 0.65 31.61
C GLN A 469 8.75 -0.07 32.28
N PRO A 470 8.96 -0.89 33.32
CA PRO A 470 7.91 -1.70 33.94
C PRO A 470 6.70 -0.93 34.48
N GLU A 471 6.86 0.35 34.80
CA GLU A 471 5.78 1.25 35.24
C GLU A 471 4.68 1.39 34.17
N TRP A 472 5.04 1.24 32.88
CA TRP A 472 4.12 1.29 31.75
C TRP A 472 3.47 -0.06 31.41
N GLN A 473 3.83 -1.16 32.11
CA GLN A 473 3.34 -2.50 31.77
C GLN A 473 1.80 -2.58 31.76
N LYS A 474 1.12 -1.89 32.69
CA LYS A 474 -0.35 -1.87 32.75
C LYS A 474 -0.96 -1.28 31.47
N ALA A 475 -0.37 -0.19 30.94
CA ALA A 475 -0.86 0.46 29.73
C ALA A 475 -0.68 -0.44 28.48
N PHE A 476 0.42 -1.19 28.41
CA PHE A 476 0.65 -2.17 27.35
C PHE A 476 -0.39 -3.32 27.42
N ILE A 477 -0.59 -3.89 28.61
CA ILE A 477 -1.58 -4.97 28.80
C ILE A 477 -3.01 -4.48 28.49
N ASP A 478 -3.42 -3.29 28.96
CA ASP A 478 -4.77 -2.76 28.69
C ASP A 478 -5.05 -2.64 27.18
N ARG A 479 -4.10 -2.05 26.43
CA ARG A 479 -4.23 -1.90 24.96
C ARG A 479 -4.25 -3.25 24.22
N THR A 480 -3.43 -4.22 24.65
CA THR A 480 -3.43 -5.58 24.07
C THR A 480 -4.71 -6.35 24.41
N GLU A 481 -5.14 -6.34 25.68
CA GLU A 481 -6.36 -7.00 26.14
C GLU A 481 -7.58 -6.47 25.38
N ARG A 482 -7.70 -5.14 25.26
CA ARG A 482 -8.87 -4.50 24.63
C ARG A 482 -9.00 -4.84 23.15
N MET A 483 -7.88 -4.95 22.43
CA MET A 483 -7.88 -5.47 21.05
C MET A 483 -8.35 -6.92 21.04
N PHE A 484 -7.66 -7.80 21.79
CA PHE A 484 -7.94 -9.23 21.79
C PHE A 484 -9.41 -9.53 22.14
N GLU A 485 -9.89 -8.99 23.27
CA GLU A 485 -11.23 -9.30 23.76
C GLU A 485 -12.33 -8.86 22.80
N ARG A 486 -12.12 -7.73 22.10
CA ARG A 486 -13.05 -7.20 21.09
C ARG A 486 -13.14 -8.10 19.86
N ASP A 487 -11.99 -8.61 19.40
CA ASP A 487 -11.84 -9.17 18.04
C ASP A 487 -11.57 -10.68 17.97
N LYS A 488 -11.39 -11.36 19.12
CA LYS A 488 -11.06 -12.80 19.23
C LYS A 488 -11.93 -13.78 18.45
N ASN A 489 -13.13 -13.36 18.01
CA ASN A 489 -14.09 -14.19 17.30
C ASN A 489 -14.05 -14.04 15.77
N HIS A 490 -13.25 -13.12 15.22
CA HIS A 490 -13.16 -12.92 13.78
C HIS A 490 -12.30 -14.01 13.12
N PRO A 491 -12.83 -14.80 12.15
CA PRO A 491 -12.02 -15.76 11.42
C PRO A 491 -10.91 -15.09 10.60
N CYS A 492 -11.09 -13.84 10.14
CA CYS A 492 -10.09 -13.11 9.37
C CYS A 492 -8.78 -12.82 10.12
N VAL A 493 -8.81 -12.65 11.44
CA VAL A 493 -7.63 -12.29 12.26
C VAL A 493 -6.73 -13.51 12.44
N ILE A 494 -5.76 -13.72 11.56
CA ILE A 494 -4.90 -14.92 11.59
C ILE A 494 -3.63 -14.74 12.42
N ILE A 495 -3.26 -13.50 12.74
CA ILE A 495 -2.07 -13.12 13.51
C ILE A 495 -2.43 -11.94 14.43
N TRP A 496 -1.90 -11.95 15.64
CA TRP A 496 -1.91 -10.79 16.54
C TRP A 496 -0.57 -10.05 16.47
N SER A 497 -0.60 -8.72 16.35
CA SER A 497 0.57 -7.86 16.49
C SER A 497 0.57 -7.10 17.81
N LEU A 498 1.73 -7.07 18.47
CA LEU A 498 1.86 -6.46 19.79
C LEU A 498 1.94 -4.93 19.76
N GLY A 499 2.22 -4.33 18.60
CA GLY A 499 2.47 -2.90 18.44
C GLY A 499 3.55 -2.65 17.37
N ASN A 500 4.01 -1.40 17.27
CA ASN A 500 4.96 -0.95 16.26
C ASN A 500 6.02 -0.03 16.86
N GLU A 501 7.26 -0.09 16.34
CA GLU A 501 8.36 0.87 16.56
C GLU A 501 8.46 1.48 17.97
N THR A 502 8.40 0.64 19.00
CA THR A 502 8.37 1.06 20.43
C THR A 502 9.64 0.67 21.18
N GLY A 503 10.51 -0.10 20.53
CA GLY A 503 11.71 -0.69 21.11
C GLY A 503 11.42 -2.01 21.82
N SER A 504 12.50 -2.71 22.16
CA SER A 504 12.42 -4.03 22.78
C SER A 504 12.44 -3.95 24.30
N GLY A 505 11.61 -4.73 25.00
CA GLY A 505 11.63 -4.76 26.47
C GLY A 505 10.63 -5.69 27.15
N CYS A 506 10.58 -5.64 28.48
CA CYS A 506 9.76 -6.49 29.33
C CYS A 506 8.25 -6.34 29.10
N ASN A 507 7.77 -5.16 28.67
CA ASN A 507 6.34 -4.92 28.51
C ASN A 507 5.78 -5.70 27.31
N PHE A 508 6.54 -5.84 26.22
CA PHE A 508 6.15 -6.72 25.11
C PHE A 508 6.25 -8.21 25.45
N GLN A 509 7.19 -8.60 26.30
CA GLN A 509 7.23 -9.97 26.83
C GLN A 509 5.97 -10.29 27.65
N ALA A 510 5.49 -9.32 28.43
CA ALA A 510 4.26 -9.46 29.19
C ALA A 510 3.02 -9.58 28.29
N THR A 511 2.91 -8.75 27.24
CA THR A 511 1.77 -8.82 26.31
C THR A 511 1.78 -10.11 25.47
N TYR A 512 2.95 -10.56 25.01
CA TYR A 512 3.11 -11.86 24.35
C TYR A 512 2.64 -13.02 25.23
N ALA A 513 3.14 -13.09 26.47
CA ALA A 513 2.75 -14.12 27.43
C ALA A 513 1.25 -14.06 27.76
N TRP A 514 0.70 -12.84 27.82
CA TRP A 514 -0.72 -12.64 28.05
C TRP A 514 -1.56 -13.19 26.90
N ILE A 515 -1.25 -12.89 25.63
CA ILE A 515 -2.01 -13.41 24.47
C ILE A 515 -2.00 -14.94 24.46
N HIS A 516 -0.82 -15.58 24.60
CA HIS A 516 -0.76 -17.05 24.58
C HIS A 516 -1.51 -17.72 25.75
N ALA A 517 -1.64 -17.02 26.88
CA ALA A 517 -2.41 -17.50 28.02
C ALA A 517 -3.94 -17.34 27.83
N HIS A 518 -4.39 -16.45 26.94
CA HIS A 518 -5.81 -16.09 26.79
C HIS A 518 -6.43 -16.49 25.44
N ASP A 519 -5.68 -16.53 24.34
CA ASP A 519 -6.20 -16.99 23.04
C ASP A 519 -6.33 -18.52 23.01
N ARG A 520 -7.54 -19.04 23.18
CA ARG A 520 -7.77 -20.50 23.12
C ARG A 520 -7.54 -21.08 21.73
N SER A 521 -7.60 -20.26 20.68
CA SER A 521 -7.29 -20.69 19.32
C SER A 521 -5.78 -20.73 19.06
N GLN A 522 -4.96 -20.22 19.98
CA GLN A 522 -3.50 -20.21 19.91
C GLN A 522 -2.98 -19.61 18.59
N ARG A 523 -3.57 -18.48 18.16
CA ARG A 523 -3.12 -17.80 16.94
C ARG A 523 -1.67 -17.33 17.09
N PRO A 524 -0.87 -17.34 16.00
CA PRO A 524 0.48 -16.80 16.03
C PRO A 524 0.50 -15.32 16.42
N VAL A 525 1.54 -14.93 17.17
CA VAL A 525 1.83 -13.56 17.54
C VAL A 525 3.07 -13.08 16.79
N HIS A 526 3.07 -11.84 16.32
CA HIS A 526 4.28 -11.22 15.80
C HIS A 526 4.59 -9.85 16.42
N SER A 527 5.87 -9.53 16.48
CA SER A 527 6.38 -8.23 16.94
C SER A 527 7.74 -7.96 16.31
N GLU A 528 7.85 -6.88 15.54
CA GLU A 528 9.10 -6.43 14.93
C GLU A 528 10.15 -6.08 16.00
N ASP A 529 9.68 -5.44 17.08
CA ASP A 529 10.45 -5.01 18.25
C ASP A 529 11.08 -6.16 19.07
N SER A 530 10.84 -7.43 18.69
CA SER A 530 11.39 -8.60 19.38
C SER A 530 12.92 -8.69 19.33
N GLY A 531 13.57 -7.86 18.53
CA GLY A 531 15.01 -7.73 18.48
C GLY A 531 15.71 -9.02 18.03
N LYS A 532 17.03 -9.11 18.23
CA LYS A 532 17.85 -10.20 17.65
C LYS A 532 17.53 -11.59 18.20
N ASN A 533 17.20 -11.69 19.49
CA ASN A 533 16.93 -12.97 20.16
C ASN A 533 15.45 -13.40 20.06
N ARG A 534 14.58 -12.51 19.55
CA ARG A 534 13.17 -12.78 19.25
C ARG A 534 12.38 -13.45 20.40
N PRO A 535 12.44 -12.95 21.66
CA PRO A 535 11.86 -13.67 22.79
C PRO A 535 10.33 -13.57 22.91
N PHE A 536 9.66 -12.82 22.02
CA PHE A 536 8.22 -12.53 22.08
C PHE A 536 7.59 -12.41 20.70
N THR A 537 7.98 -13.29 19.77
CA THR A 537 7.39 -13.36 18.43
C THR A 537 7.47 -14.79 17.89
N ASP A 538 6.40 -15.25 17.24
CA ASP A 538 6.35 -16.55 16.55
C ASP A 538 6.79 -16.44 15.09
N ILE A 539 6.86 -15.21 14.57
CA ILE A 539 7.18 -14.87 13.18
C ILE A 539 8.34 -13.87 13.17
N PHE A 540 9.36 -14.10 12.35
CA PHE A 540 10.38 -13.07 12.12
C PHE A 540 9.84 -12.05 11.13
N CYS A 541 9.46 -10.87 11.61
CA CYS A 541 8.76 -9.87 10.81
C CYS A 541 9.47 -8.53 10.74
N PRO A 542 10.64 -8.44 10.09
CA PRO A 542 11.39 -7.20 10.07
C PRO A 542 10.81 -6.21 9.04
N MET A 543 11.01 -4.90 9.27
CA MET A 543 10.68 -3.86 8.29
C MET A 543 11.84 -3.65 7.30
N TYR A 544 11.49 -3.45 6.02
CA TYR A 544 12.34 -2.95 4.93
C TYR A 544 13.69 -3.65 4.75
N LYS A 545 13.78 -4.94 5.10
CA LYS A 545 15.04 -5.68 4.94
C LYS A 545 15.28 -6.01 3.47
N LYS A 546 16.54 -5.86 3.08
CA LYS A 546 17.05 -6.22 1.76
C LYS A 546 16.96 -7.74 1.54
N ILE A 547 16.93 -8.12 0.27
CA ILE A 547 16.82 -9.51 -0.19
C ILE A 547 17.89 -10.44 0.41
N ASP A 548 19.11 -9.95 0.65
CA ASP A 548 20.18 -10.73 1.27
C ASP A 548 19.84 -11.19 2.69
N VAL A 549 19.13 -10.37 3.46
CA VAL A 549 18.64 -10.74 4.80
C VAL A 549 17.61 -11.87 4.71
N LEU A 550 16.72 -11.84 3.72
CA LEU A 550 15.74 -12.90 3.47
C LEU A 550 16.44 -14.21 3.13
N ILE A 551 17.39 -14.17 2.20
CA ILE A 551 18.19 -15.34 1.82
C ILE A 551 18.94 -15.90 3.04
N ASN A 552 19.56 -15.03 3.85
CA ASN A 552 20.28 -15.45 5.04
C ASN A 552 19.36 -16.11 6.09
N HIS A 553 18.16 -15.58 6.30
CA HIS A 553 17.18 -16.22 7.18
C HIS A 553 16.80 -17.61 6.67
N ALA A 554 16.50 -17.73 5.39
CA ALA A 554 16.11 -18.99 4.77
C ALA A 554 17.22 -20.06 4.84
N LEU A 555 18.48 -19.67 4.67
CA LEU A 555 19.62 -20.60 4.66
C LEU A 555 20.15 -20.97 6.05
N TYR A 556 20.08 -20.05 7.02
CA TYR A 556 20.80 -20.22 8.29
C TYR A 556 19.94 -20.16 9.56
N LEU A 557 18.75 -19.56 9.50
CA LEU A 557 17.87 -19.37 10.67
C LEU A 557 16.38 -19.76 10.41
N PRO A 558 16.07 -20.87 9.70
CA PRO A 558 14.69 -21.20 9.33
C PRO A 558 13.93 -21.89 10.48
N THR A 559 13.94 -21.31 11.68
CA THR A 559 13.19 -21.86 12.83
C THR A 559 11.78 -21.29 12.94
N MET A 560 11.49 -20.22 12.21
CA MET A 560 10.21 -19.53 12.13
C MET A 560 10.07 -18.91 10.73
N PRO A 561 8.83 -18.66 10.26
CA PRO A 561 8.66 -17.97 8.98
C PRO A 561 9.17 -16.53 9.05
N LEU A 562 9.57 -16.02 7.90
CA LEU A 562 9.83 -14.60 7.67
C LEU A 562 8.68 -14.02 6.84
N ILE A 563 7.98 -13.05 7.44
CA ILE A 563 6.92 -12.28 6.80
C ILE A 563 7.21 -10.81 7.08
N LEU A 564 7.58 -10.03 6.06
CA LEU A 564 7.92 -8.62 6.22
C LEU A 564 6.67 -7.85 6.69
N CYS A 565 6.67 -7.28 7.90
CA CYS A 565 5.54 -6.46 8.34
C CYS A 565 5.42 -5.18 7.50
N GLU A 566 6.54 -4.70 6.95
CA GLU A 566 6.61 -3.60 6.00
C GLU A 566 7.72 -3.83 4.98
N TYR A 567 7.43 -3.63 3.69
CA TYR A 567 8.42 -3.62 2.62
C TYR A 567 7.92 -2.82 1.41
N ALA A 568 8.78 -2.61 0.41
CA ALA A 568 8.43 -1.90 -0.83
C ALA A 568 7.70 -0.57 -0.58
N HIS A 569 8.36 0.35 0.12
CA HIS A 569 7.83 1.66 0.51
C HIS A 569 7.32 2.44 -0.73
N ALA A 570 6.01 2.64 -0.84
CA ALA A 570 5.29 3.11 -2.02
C ALA A 570 5.14 4.65 -2.10
N MET A 571 6.00 5.39 -1.41
CA MET A 571 6.03 6.85 -1.45
C MET A 571 6.32 7.40 -2.84
N GLY A 572 5.40 8.21 -3.35
CA GLY A 572 5.51 8.80 -4.68
C GLY A 572 5.61 7.74 -5.79
N ASN A 573 6.62 7.88 -6.66
CA ASN A 573 6.91 6.99 -7.78
C ASN A 573 7.97 5.97 -7.34
N SER A 574 7.51 4.79 -6.92
CA SER A 574 8.32 3.80 -6.18
C SER A 574 7.99 2.36 -6.59
N VAL A 575 8.16 1.40 -5.67
CA VAL A 575 7.84 -0.04 -5.84
C VAL A 575 8.59 -0.67 -7.03
N GLY A 576 9.83 -0.22 -7.24
CA GLY A 576 10.81 -0.92 -8.07
C GLY A 576 11.25 -2.23 -7.41
N ASN A 577 11.79 -3.14 -8.20
CA ASN A 577 12.34 -4.45 -7.81
C ASN A 577 11.38 -5.42 -7.09
N LEU A 578 10.06 -5.15 -7.07
CA LEU A 578 9.08 -6.02 -6.40
C LEU A 578 9.16 -7.47 -6.89
N GLN A 579 9.39 -7.69 -8.19
CA GLN A 579 9.58 -9.03 -8.76
C GLN A 579 10.79 -9.76 -8.14
N ASP A 580 11.89 -9.05 -7.85
CA ASP A 580 13.11 -9.64 -7.28
C ASP A 580 12.86 -10.17 -5.86
N TYR A 581 12.06 -9.45 -5.06
CA TYR A 581 11.59 -9.96 -3.76
C TYR A 581 10.80 -11.26 -3.93
N TRP A 582 9.83 -11.29 -4.85
CA TRP A 582 8.92 -12.43 -5.01
C TRP A 582 9.59 -13.65 -5.64
N ASP A 583 10.57 -13.46 -6.50
CA ASP A 583 11.41 -14.55 -7.02
C ASP A 583 12.15 -15.29 -5.89
N ILE A 584 12.57 -14.56 -4.86
CA ILE A 584 13.23 -15.13 -3.68
C ILE A 584 12.23 -15.69 -2.68
N ILE A 585 11.12 -15.01 -2.43
CA ILE A 585 10.04 -15.48 -1.54
C ILE A 585 9.50 -16.83 -2.02
N GLU A 586 9.17 -16.96 -3.31
CA GLU A 586 8.59 -18.19 -3.86
C GLU A 586 9.60 -19.35 -3.99
N LYS A 587 10.90 -19.07 -3.77
CA LYS A 587 11.97 -20.06 -3.83
C LYS A 587 12.20 -20.78 -2.50
N TYR A 588 11.98 -20.11 -1.36
CA TYR A 588 12.31 -20.64 -0.04
C TYR A 588 11.06 -20.79 0.83
N PRO A 589 10.72 -21.99 1.32
CA PRO A 589 9.47 -22.23 2.06
C PRO A 589 9.26 -21.36 3.31
N SER A 590 10.32 -20.99 4.02
CA SER A 590 10.25 -20.16 5.23
C SER A 590 10.05 -18.66 4.94
N LEU A 591 10.07 -18.24 3.67
CA LEU A 591 9.76 -16.87 3.26
C LEU A 591 8.31 -16.84 2.76
N GLN A 592 7.46 -16.05 3.39
CA GLN A 592 6.02 -16.07 3.11
C GLN A 592 5.44 -14.71 2.73
N GLY A 593 6.27 -13.81 2.19
CA GLY A 593 5.82 -12.50 1.69
C GLY A 593 5.84 -11.42 2.75
N GLY A 594 4.82 -10.57 2.75
CA GLY A 594 4.74 -9.42 3.65
C GLY A 594 3.69 -8.40 3.24
N HIS A 595 3.71 -7.24 3.91
CA HIS A 595 2.77 -6.15 3.71
C HIS A 595 3.48 -4.92 3.12
N ILE A 596 3.04 -4.49 1.93
CA ILE A 596 3.54 -3.26 1.30
C ILE A 596 3.20 -2.06 2.18
N TRP A 597 4.12 -1.09 2.31
CA TRP A 597 3.86 0.19 2.96
C TRP A 597 3.62 1.30 1.93
N ASP A 598 2.41 1.82 1.74
CA ASP A 598 1.14 1.41 2.35
C ASP A 598 -0.03 1.48 1.36
N TRP A 599 -1.28 1.38 1.83
CA TRP A 599 -2.45 1.32 0.97
C TRP A 599 -2.78 2.67 0.33
N VAL A 600 -3.00 3.72 1.13
CA VAL A 600 -3.61 4.97 0.69
C VAL A 600 -2.82 6.17 1.18
N ASP A 601 -2.58 7.13 0.29
CA ASP A 601 -2.01 8.41 0.71
C ASP A 601 -2.86 9.09 1.76
N GLN A 602 -2.23 9.55 2.83
CA GLN A 602 -2.91 10.33 3.86
C GLN A 602 -3.06 11.81 3.45
N GLY A 603 -3.42 12.08 2.19
CA GLY A 603 -3.66 13.42 1.70
C GLY A 603 -5.00 13.97 2.19
N LEU A 604 -5.06 15.25 2.55
CA LEU A 604 -6.29 15.95 2.93
C LEU A 604 -6.73 16.90 1.80
N TYR A 605 -8.03 16.95 1.52
CA TYR A 605 -8.54 17.84 0.47
C TYR A 605 -8.32 19.31 0.84
N ASN A 606 -7.71 20.10 -0.04
CA ASN A 606 -7.66 21.55 0.11
C ASN A 606 -7.61 22.30 -1.23
N LYS A 607 -7.69 23.64 -1.16
CA LYS A 607 -7.55 24.55 -2.29
C LYS A 607 -6.61 25.69 -1.98
N THR A 608 -5.87 26.14 -2.99
CA THR A 608 -5.10 27.39 -2.97
C THR A 608 -6.04 28.61 -2.87
N ASP A 609 -5.47 29.79 -2.57
CA ASP A 609 -6.22 31.05 -2.52
C ASP A 609 -6.95 31.39 -3.84
N ASP A 610 -6.41 30.97 -4.99
CA ASP A 610 -7.03 31.12 -6.32
C ASP A 610 -8.00 29.97 -6.69
N GLY A 611 -8.28 29.07 -5.76
CA GLY A 611 -9.29 28.02 -5.87
C GLY A 611 -8.83 26.74 -6.57
N LYS A 612 -7.53 26.56 -6.84
CA LYS A 612 -6.99 25.33 -7.43
C LYS A 612 -6.89 24.25 -6.37
N PHE A 613 -7.28 23.05 -6.75
CA PHE A 613 -7.25 21.88 -5.89
C PHE A 613 -5.81 21.36 -5.65
N TYR A 614 -5.54 20.90 -4.43
CA TYR A 614 -4.38 20.08 -4.09
C TYR A 614 -4.67 19.12 -2.92
N TRP A 615 -3.87 18.05 -2.83
CA TRP A 615 -3.82 17.20 -1.65
C TRP A 615 -2.83 17.76 -0.63
N ALA A 616 -3.34 18.28 0.48
CA ALA A 616 -2.53 18.80 1.55
C ALA A 616 -1.81 17.65 2.29
N TYR A 617 -0.54 17.87 2.60
CA TYR A 617 0.30 17.04 3.46
C TYR A 617 0.90 17.89 4.60
N GLY A 618 1.81 17.30 5.39
CA GLY A 618 2.40 17.99 6.52
C GLY A 618 2.99 19.35 6.15
N GLY A 619 2.68 20.36 6.97
CA GLY A 619 3.13 21.74 6.77
C GLY A 619 2.11 22.65 6.08
N ASP A 620 1.06 22.10 5.44
CA ASP A 620 0.09 22.92 4.70
C ASP A 620 -1.04 23.50 5.56
N LEU A 621 -1.49 22.76 6.59
CA LEU A 621 -2.73 23.06 7.32
C LEU A 621 -2.51 23.64 8.73
N ALA A 622 -1.27 23.61 9.21
CA ALA A 622 -0.91 24.10 10.54
C ALA A 622 -0.15 25.44 10.44
N PRO A 623 -0.20 26.29 11.49
CA PRO A 623 0.58 27.53 11.53
C PRO A 623 2.08 27.27 11.30
N GLU A 624 2.75 28.24 10.66
CA GLU A 624 4.20 28.20 10.45
C GLU A 624 4.96 27.94 11.76
N GLY A 625 5.98 27.07 11.71
CA GLY A 625 6.75 26.66 12.89
C GLY A 625 6.18 25.44 13.61
N THR A 626 4.98 24.96 13.23
CA THR A 626 4.47 23.66 13.70
C THR A 626 5.37 22.54 13.16
N PRO A 627 5.82 21.58 13.99
CA PRO A 627 6.63 20.46 13.53
C PRO A 627 5.97 19.71 12.37
N SER A 628 6.77 19.35 11.37
CA SER A 628 6.26 18.59 10.23
C SER A 628 7.29 17.67 9.56
N SER A 629 6.81 16.52 9.08
CA SER A 629 7.53 15.60 8.18
C SER A 629 7.16 15.76 6.70
N ALA A 630 6.59 16.91 6.31
CA ALA A 630 6.22 17.22 4.91
C ALA A 630 5.34 16.12 4.29
N ASN A 631 5.64 15.68 3.05
CA ASN A 631 4.87 14.68 2.31
C ASN A 631 5.15 13.23 2.72
N PHE A 632 5.84 12.96 3.83
CA PHE A 632 6.15 11.58 4.28
C PHE A 632 4.89 10.75 4.62
N CYS A 633 3.71 11.37 4.63
CA CYS A 633 2.42 10.68 4.74
C CYS A 633 1.81 10.23 3.39
N MET A 634 2.50 10.47 2.27
CA MET A 634 2.05 10.15 0.90
C MET A 634 2.69 8.85 0.39
N ASN A 635 2.38 7.74 1.07
CA ASN A 635 3.03 6.43 0.90
C ASN A 635 2.19 5.39 0.14
N GLY A 636 1.03 5.77 -0.40
CA GLY A 636 0.01 4.83 -0.83
C GLY A 636 0.27 4.16 -2.17
N LEU A 637 -0.16 2.90 -2.28
CA LEU A 637 -0.43 2.22 -3.55
C LEU A 637 -1.52 2.93 -4.37
N ILE A 638 -2.42 3.63 -3.69
CA ILE A 638 -3.47 4.47 -4.27
C ILE A 638 -3.40 5.90 -3.69
N ALA A 639 -3.89 6.87 -4.47
CA ALA A 639 -4.04 8.25 -4.01
C ALA A 639 -5.16 8.37 -2.97
N ALA A 640 -5.25 9.53 -2.29
CA ALA A 640 -6.21 9.76 -1.19
C ALA A 640 -7.69 9.53 -1.61
N ASP A 641 -8.03 9.80 -2.87
CA ASP A 641 -9.36 9.55 -3.46
C ASP A 641 -9.56 8.13 -4.02
N ARG A 642 -8.63 7.20 -3.74
CA ARG A 642 -8.60 5.82 -4.24
C ARG A 642 -8.29 5.70 -5.73
N THR A 643 -7.78 6.75 -6.37
CA THR A 643 -7.19 6.63 -7.71
C THR A 643 -5.98 5.71 -7.70
N LEU A 644 -5.90 4.79 -8.66
CA LEU A 644 -4.79 3.85 -8.77
C LEU A 644 -3.51 4.57 -9.19
N LYS A 645 -2.45 4.47 -8.38
CA LYS A 645 -1.12 4.91 -8.82
C LYS A 645 -0.48 3.85 -9.73
N PRO A 646 0.39 4.25 -10.67
CA PRO A 646 0.94 3.33 -11.67
C PRO A 646 1.62 2.07 -11.13
N HIS A 647 2.29 2.13 -9.97
CA HIS A 647 2.94 0.95 -9.38
C HIS A 647 1.98 -0.18 -8.99
N ILE A 648 0.68 0.09 -8.76
CA ILE A 648 -0.24 -0.96 -8.31
C ILE A 648 -0.47 -2.01 -9.40
N HIS A 649 -0.27 -1.65 -10.67
CA HIS A 649 -0.31 -2.59 -11.78
C HIS A 649 0.83 -3.62 -11.68
N GLU A 650 2.00 -3.20 -11.20
CA GLU A 650 3.12 -4.12 -10.93
C GLU A 650 2.78 -5.04 -9.76
N VAL A 651 2.21 -4.50 -8.67
CA VAL A 651 1.74 -5.30 -7.53
C VAL A 651 0.76 -6.37 -8.00
N LYS A 652 -0.26 -6.00 -8.79
CA LYS A 652 -1.23 -6.94 -9.35
C LYS A 652 -0.56 -8.07 -10.14
N ARG A 653 0.42 -7.73 -10.99
CA ARG A 653 1.14 -8.68 -11.83
C ARG A 653 2.03 -9.63 -11.01
N VAL A 654 2.73 -9.11 -10.00
CA VAL A 654 3.61 -9.92 -9.14
C VAL A 654 2.78 -10.82 -8.21
N TYR A 655 1.66 -10.30 -7.68
CA TYR A 655 0.80 -11.02 -6.75
C TYR A 655 -0.15 -12.03 -7.43
N GLN A 656 -0.19 -12.13 -8.76
CA GLN A 656 -1.15 -13.01 -9.44
C GLN A 656 -0.99 -14.50 -9.05
N ASN A 657 -2.12 -15.20 -8.92
CA ASN A 657 -2.17 -16.59 -8.46
C ASN A 657 -2.26 -17.63 -9.60
N MET A 658 -2.05 -17.17 -10.83
CA MET A 658 -2.05 -18.03 -12.03
C MET A 658 -0.84 -17.65 -12.87
N ALA A 659 -0.07 -18.66 -13.30
CA ALA A 659 1.08 -18.46 -14.17
C ALA A 659 0.93 -19.26 -15.45
N PHE A 660 1.51 -18.72 -16.53
CA PHE A 660 1.46 -19.28 -17.88
C PHE A 660 2.88 -19.56 -18.35
N ARG A 661 3.07 -20.67 -19.07
CA ARG A 661 4.30 -20.92 -19.82
C ARG A 661 3.96 -21.57 -21.16
N LEU A 662 4.35 -20.93 -22.25
CA LEU A 662 4.24 -21.53 -23.58
C LEU A 662 5.31 -22.62 -23.72
N LEU A 663 4.89 -23.88 -23.88
CA LEU A 663 5.80 -25.01 -24.08
C LEU A 663 6.10 -25.21 -25.56
N ASP A 664 5.06 -25.17 -26.39
CA ASP A 664 5.18 -25.36 -27.83
C ASP A 664 4.09 -24.56 -28.57
N TYR A 665 4.51 -23.69 -29.48
CA TYR A 665 3.59 -22.89 -30.30
C TYR A 665 2.88 -23.70 -31.39
N HIS A 666 3.55 -24.64 -32.04
CA HIS A 666 2.99 -25.37 -33.15
C HIS A 666 1.99 -26.44 -32.70
N GLU A 667 2.28 -27.10 -31.57
CA GLU A 667 1.38 -28.06 -30.93
C GLU A 667 0.31 -27.39 -30.04
N GLY A 668 0.43 -26.08 -29.81
CA GLY A 668 -0.49 -25.30 -28.98
C GLY A 668 -0.46 -25.69 -27.50
N LEU A 669 0.72 -26.07 -26.98
CA LEU A 669 0.89 -26.55 -25.61
C LEU A 669 1.21 -25.38 -24.67
N VAL A 670 0.33 -25.17 -23.70
CA VAL A 670 0.45 -24.14 -22.66
C VAL A 670 0.42 -24.82 -21.30
N GLU A 671 1.47 -24.60 -20.50
CA GLU A 671 1.48 -24.99 -19.10
C GLU A 671 0.83 -23.89 -18.26
N LEU A 672 -0.12 -24.29 -17.41
CA LEU A 672 -0.71 -23.47 -16.37
C LEU A 672 -0.22 -23.96 -15.00
N ARG A 673 0.16 -23.03 -14.13
CA ARG A 673 0.42 -23.31 -12.71
C ARG A 673 -0.62 -22.62 -11.86
N ASN A 674 -1.34 -23.40 -11.06
CA ASN A 674 -2.25 -22.88 -10.05
C ASN A 674 -1.46 -22.54 -8.78
N LYS A 675 -1.39 -21.26 -8.42
CA LYS A 675 -0.70 -20.79 -7.20
C LYS A 675 -1.68 -20.52 -6.03
N PHE A 676 -2.98 -20.71 -6.23
CA PHE A 676 -3.97 -20.69 -5.15
C PHE A 676 -3.82 -21.93 -4.25
N PHE A 677 -4.18 -21.81 -2.97
CA PHE A 677 -4.14 -22.91 -2.00
C PHE A 677 -5.49 -23.60 -1.81
N PHE A 678 -6.60 -22.93 -2.12
CA PHE A 678 -7.96 -23.45 -1.88
C PHE A 678 -8.88 -23.37 -3.09
N THR A 679 -8.42 -22.81 -4.21
CA THR A 679 -9.23 -22.55 -5.42
C THR A 679 -8.75 -23.38 -6.61
N ASN A 680 -9.69 -23.98 -7.33
CA ASN A 680 -9.44 -24.66 -8.60
C ASN A 680 -9.51 -23.66 -9.76
N LEU A 681 -8.68 -23.84 -10.79
CA LEU A 681 -8.71 -22.97 -11.96
C LEU A 681 -9.97 -23.07 -12.83
N ASN A 682 -10.84 -24.07 -12.62
CA ASN A 682 -12.12 -24.16 -13.32
C ASN A 682 -13.11 -23.01 -13.01
N ASP A 683 -12.83 -22.24 -11.95
CA ASP A 683 -13.53 -20.99 -11.57
C ASP A 683 -13.17 -19.79 -12.47
N PHE A 684 -12.22 -19.93 -13.40
CA PHE A 684 -11.74 -18.85 -14.28
C PHE A 684 -11.91 -19.16 -15.77
N ASP A 685 -11.89 -18.11 -16.57
CA ASP A 685 -11.79 -18.16 -18.03
C ASP A 685 -10.38 -17.78 -18.49
N PHE A 686 -9.81 -18.62 -19.36
CA PHE A 686 -8.47 -18.45 -19.92
C PHE A 686 -8.55 -18.11 -21.41
N THR A 687 -7.95 -16.98 -21.79
CA THR A 687 -7.94 -16.49 -23.17
C THR A 687 -6.53 -16.14 -23.61
N TRP A 688 -6.30 -16.10 -24.92
CA TRP A 688 -5.04 -15.68 -25.51
C TRP A 688 -5.25 -14.75 -26.71
N ARG A 689 -4.28 -13.90 -26.98
CA ARG A 689 -4.20 -13.02 -28.17
C ARG A 689 -2.82 -13.13 -28.81
N LEU A 690 -2.79 -13.37 -30.11
CA LEU A 690 -1.60 -13.25 -30.93
C LEU A 690 -1.56 -11.86 -31.53
N GLU A 691 -0.47 -11.14 -31.29
CA GLU A 691 -0.26 -9.78 -31.77
C GLU A 691 1.00 -9.68 -32.63
N GLY A 692 0.95 -8.89 -33.69
CA GLY A 692 2.11 -8.52 -34.53
C GLY A 692 2.31 -7.02 -34.50
N ASN A 693 3.43 -6.54 -33.95
CA ASN A 693 3.65 -5.11 -33.66
C ASN A 693 2.46 -4.44 -32.94
N GLY A 694 1.81 -5.16 -32.03
CA GLY A 694 0.65 -4.69 -31.26
C GLY A 694 -0.71 -4.72 -31.99
N GLU A 695 -0.77 -5.10 -33.27
CA GLU A 695 -2.04 -5.38 -33.93
C GLU A 695 -2.50 -6.81 -33.63
N VAL A 696 -3.74 -6.99 -33.17
CA VAL A 696 -4.31 -8.32 -32.89
C VAL A 696 -4.52 -9.08 -34.20
N LEU A 697 -3.79 -10.17 -34.37
CA LEU A 697 -3.85 -11.05 -35.54
C LEU A 697 -4.83 -12.21 -35.33
N ALA A 698 -4.89 -12.73 -34.10
CA ALA A 698 -5.83 -13.77 -33.72
C ALA A 698 -6.07 -13.78 -32.21
N GLN A 699 -7.14 -14.42 -31.79
CA GLN A 699 -7.47 -14.64 -30.38
C GLN A 699 -8.19 -15.98 -30.20
N GLY A 700 -8.11 -16.55 -29.00
CA GLY A 700 -8.79 -17.79 -28.67
C GLY A 700 -8.85 -18.07 -27.18
N ARG A 701 -9.25 -19.30 -26.83
CA ARG A 701 -9.45 -19.76 -25.45
C ARG A 701 -8.62 -21.00 -25.17
N ILE A 702 -8.32 -21.21 -23.89
CA ILE A 702 -7.86 -22.51 -23.37
C ILE A 702 -9.06 -23.13 -22.67
N ASP A 703 -9.68 -24.12 -23.33
CA ASP A 703 -10.91 -24.75 -22.83
C ASP A 703 -10.62 -25.91 -21.88
N ASN A 704 -11.65 -26.31 -21.11
CA ASN A 704 -11.61 -27.47 -20.20
C ASN A 704 -10.48 -27.42 -19.16
N VAL A 705 -10.16 -26.21 -18.67
CA VAL A 705 -9.21 -26.05 -17.56
C VAL A 705 -9.87 -26.52 -16.26
N ASP A 706 -9.44 -27.68 -15.78
CA ASP A 706 -9.69 -28.20 -14.43
C ASP A 706 -8.34 -28.49 -13.80
N LEU A 707 -7.89 -27.60 -12.92
CA LEU A 707 -6.56 -27.67 -12.30
C LEU A 707 -6.67 -27.33 -10.82
N PRO A 708 -6.62 -28.35 -9.93
CA PRO A 708 -6.67 -28.14 -8.48
C PRO A 708 -5.57 -27.21 -7.96
N ALA A 709 -5.79 -26.69 -6.75
CA ALA A 709 -4.83 -25.83 -6.04
C ALA A 709 -3.41 -26.43 -6.03
N GLN A 710 -2.39 -25.57 -6.16
CA GLN A 710 -0.96 -25.92 -6.16
C GLN A 710 -0.48 -26.88 -7.27
N GLN A 711 -1.34 -27.28 -8.22
CA GLN A 711 -0.96 -28.17 -9.31
C GLN A 711 -0.43 -27.42 -10.54
N THR A 712 0.31 -28.14 -11.38
CA THR A 712 0.75 -27.69 -12.71
C THR A 712 0.18 -28.64 -13.76
N GLY A 713 -0.34 -28.09 -14.85
CA GLY A 713 -0.97 -28.88 -15.92
C GLY A 713 -0.68 -28.32 -17.30
N VAL A 714 -0.61 -29.19 -18.30
CA VAL A 714 -0.42 -28.82 -19.71
C VAL A 714 -1.75 -28.92 -20.43
N PHE A 715 -2.14 -27.81 -21.05
CA PHE A 715 -3.37 -27.68 -21.81
C PHE A 715 -3.02 -27.46 -23.29
N ARG A 716 -3.91 -27.93 -24.16
CA ARG A 716 -3.77 -27.79 -25.61
C ARG A 716 -4.82 -26.82 -26.13
N THR A 717 -4.38 -25.84 -26.90
CA THR A 717 -5.23 -24.94 -27.71
C THR A 717 -4.71 -24.94 -29.15
N GLN A 718 -5.28 -24.12 -30.03
CA GLN A 718 -4.83 -24.02 -31.42
C GLN A 718 -4.40 -22.58 -31.71
N PHE A 719 -3.13 -22.40 -32.06
CA PHE A 719 -2.62 -21.11 -32.55
C PHE A 719 -2.57 -21.11 -34.08
N PRO A 720 -2.80 -19.96 -34.73
CA PRO A 720 -2.71 -19.87 -36.19
C PRO A 720 -1.25 -20.01 -36.66
N THR A 721 -1.05 -20.48 -37.90
CA THR A 721 0.25 -20.43 -38.55
C THR A 721 0.70 -18.98 -38.74
N ILE A 722 1.93 -18.66 -38.33
CA ILE A 722 2.51 -17.33 -38.53
C ILE A 722 3.30 -17.30 -39.84
N HIS A 723 2.87 -16.45 -40.76
CA HIS A 723 3.66 -16.06 -41.92
C HIS A 723 4.44 -14.79 -41.58
N SER A 724 5.73 -14.95 -41.26
CA SER A 724 6.59 -13.85 -40.79
C SER A 724 6.68 -12.73 -41.83
N SER A 725 6.31 -11.52 -41.41
CA SER A 725 6.45 -10.29 -42.20
C SER A 725 7.71 -9.52 -41.80
N GLU A 726 8.28 -8.75 -42.73
CA GLU A 726 9.48 -7.96 -42.47
C GLU A 726 9.26 -6.96 -41.35
N GLY A 727 10.15 -6.95 -40.36
CA GLY A 727 10.15 -6.00 -39.24
C GLY A 727 9.04 -6.19 -38.22
N VAL A 728 8.20 -7.22 -38.35
CA VAL A 728 7.11 -7.52 -37.42
C VAL A 728 7.62 -8.44 -36.31
N GLU A 729 7.47 -7.99 -35.06
CA GLU A 729 7.66 -8.82 -33.86
C GLU A 729 6.32 -9.41 -33.43
N TYR A 730 6.31 -10.70 -33.10
CA TYR A 730 5.09 -11.42 -32.71
C TYR A 730 5.08 -11.74 -31.22
N TYR A 731 3.94 -11.51 -30.58
CA TYR A 731 3.70 -11.70 -29.16
C TYR A 731 2.46 -12.54 -28.93
N LEU A 732 2.53 -13.47 -27.98
CA LEU A 732 1.39 -14.22 -27.49
C LEU A 732 1.07 -13.77 -26.07
N ASN A 733 -0.09 -13.13 -25.90
CA ASN A 733 -0.58 -12.62 -24.64
C ASN A 733 -1.62 -13.58 -24.07
N PHE A 734 -1.46 -14.01 -22.82
CA PHE A 734 -2.41 -14.84 -22.09
C PHE A 734 -3.12 -14.04 -21.01
N TYR A 735 -4.37 -14.36 -20.75
CA TYR A 735 -5.20 -13.70 -19.73
C TYR A 735 -6.03 -14.73 -18.97
N ALA A 736 -6.17 -14.53 -17.66
CA ALA A 736 -7.15 -15.23 -16.83
C ALA A 736 -8.10 -14.22 -16.19
N SER A 737 -9.40 -14.52 -16.26
CA SER A 737 -10.46 -13.67 -15.72
C SER A 737 -11.49 -14.46 -14.91
N GLN A 738 -12.09 -13.81 -13.94
CA GLN A 738 -13.13 -14.39 -13.10
C GLN A 738 -14.33 -14.82 -13.96
N LYS A 739 -14.78 -16.08 -13.85
CA LYS A 739 -15.86 -16.62 -14.70
C LYS A 739 -17.26 -16.13 -14.28
N ARG A 740 -17.47 -15.90 -12.98
CA ARG A 740 -18.75 -15.53 -12.35
C ARG A 740 -18.52 -14.54 -11.23
N ASP A 741 -19.49 -13.68 -10.93
CA ASP A 741 -19.45 -12.82 -9.74
C ASP A 741 -19.11 -13.65 -8.49
N GLU A 742 -18.07 -13.25 -7.76
CA GLU A 742 -17.57 -13.91 -6.55
C GLU A 742 -17.16 -12.84 -5.54
N GLY A 743 -17.96 -12.66 -4.49
CA GLY A 743 -17.74 -11.60 -3.50
C GLY A 743 -17.72 -10.20 -4.13
N LEU A 744 -16.59 -9.50 -4.01
CA LEU A 744 -16.35 -8.17 -4.59
C LEU A 744 -15.86 -8.22 -6.05
N LEU A 745 -15.52 -9.39 -6.59
CA LEU A 745 -15.02 -9.53 -7.95
C LEU A 745 -16.17 -9.82 -8.91
N LYS A 746 -16.27 -9.01 -9.97
CA LYS A 746 -17.25 -9.20 -11.05
C LYS A 746 -16.76 -10.19 -12.08
N ALA A 747 -17.68 -10.91 -12.72
CA ALA A 747 -17.36 -11.72 -13.89
C ALA A 747 -16.61 -10.88 -14.95
N GLY A 748 -15.56 -11.46 -15.55
CA GLY A 748 -14.68 -10.77 -16.48
C GLY A 748 -13.54 -9.98 -15.84
N THR A 749 -13.47 -9.86 -14.51
CA THR A 749 -12.32 -9.20 -13.84
C THR A 749 -11.04 -9.97 -14.17
N GLN A 750 -10.09 -9.34 -14.85
CA GLN A 750 -8.78 -9.93 -15.15
C GLN A 750 -7.93 -9.99 -13.89
N LEU A 751 -7.42 -11.18 -13.55
CA LEU A 751 -6.63 -11.43 -12.34
C LEU A 751 -5.19 -11.88 -12.65
N ALA A 752 -4.94 -12.40 -13.85
CA ALA A 752 -3.59 -12.70 -14.28
C ALA A 752 -3.41 -12.41 -15.77
N ALA A 753 -2.19 -12.04 -16.14
CA ALA A 753 -1.79 -11.93 -17.54
C ALA A 753 -0.32 -12.32 -17.71
N GLU A 754 0.05 -12.80 -18.89
CA GLU A 754 1.43 -13.05 -19.28
C GLU A 754 1.66 -12.72 -20.76
N GLN A 755 2.85 -12.25 -21.12
CA GLN A 755 3.23 -12.01 -22.51
C GLN A 755 4.49 -12.80 -22.87
N VAL A 756 4.42 -13.53 -23.99
CA VAL A 756 5.55 -14.30 -24.54
C VAL A 756 5.96 -13.71 -25.88
N LYS A 757 7.22 -13.30 -26.02
CA LYS A 757 7.81 -12.96 -27.33
C LYS A 757 8.04 -14.24 -28.12
N LEU A 758 7.50 -14.34 -29.33
CA LEU A 758 7.67 -15.50 -30.19
C LEU A 758 8.94 -15.37 -31.05
N PRO A 759 9.64 -16.48 -31.38
CA PRO A 759 10.88 -16.47 -32.16
C PRO A 759 10.65 -16.34 -33.68
N PHE A 760 9.54 -15.72 -34.10
CA PHE A 760 9.23 -15.44 -35.50
C PHE A 760 9.66 -14.01 -35.82
N TYR A 761 10.63 -13.85 -36.72
CA TYR A 761 11.07 -12.54 -37.16
C TYR A 761 11.71 -12.64 -38.54
N LYS A 762 11.26 -11.79 -39.46
CA LYS A 762 11.96 -11.54 -40.72
C LYS A 762 12.58 -10.15 -40.65
N ALA A 763 13.89 -10.04 -40.78
CA ALA A 763 14.55 -8.73 -40.77
C ALA A 763 14.05 -7.86 -41.93
N VAL A 764 13.92 -6.55 -41.71
CA VAL A 764 13.63 -5.60 -42.77
C VAL A 764 14.82 -5.55 -43.72
N THR A 765 14.56 -5.65 -45.02
CA THR A 765 15.60 -5.45 -46.03
C THR A 765 15.82 -3.94 -46.24
N PRO A 766 17.02 -3.40 -45.93
CA PRO A 766 17.27 -1.97 -46.14
C PRO A 766 17.09 -1.63 -47.62
N LYS A 767 16.10 -0.81 -47.93
CA LYS A 767 15.95 -0.28 -49.29
C LYS A 767 16.96 0.86 -49.46
N ALA A 768 17.71 0.90 -50.56
CA ALA A 768 18.56 2.05 -50.90
C ALA A 768 17.71 3.33 -51.04
N ALA A 769 18.16 4.42 -50.41
CA ALA A 769 17.56 5.72 -50.65
C ALA A 769 18.03 6.25 -52.02
N SER A 770 17.11 6.77 -52.83
CA SER A 770 17.43 7.49 -54.07
C SER A 770 16.93 8.92 -53.94
N GLY A 771 17.77 9.88 -54.33
CA GLY A 771 17.49 11.31 -54.20
C GLY A 771 18.74 12.08 -53.81
N ASN A 772 18.63 13.41 -53.77
CA ASN A 772 19.72 14.29 -53.37
C ASN A 772 19.34 15.05 -52.10
N VAL A 773 20.31 15.20 -51.20
CA VAL A 773 20.22 16.16 -50.09
C VAL A 773 20.90 17.45 -50.54
N THR A 774 20.21 18.57 -50.41
CA THR A 774 20.77 19.91 -50.69
C THR A 774 21.07 20.62 -49.37
N ALA A 775 22.17 21.36 -49.32
CA ALA A 775 22.57 22.12 -48.14
C ALA A 775 22.53 23.62 -48.43
N SER A 776 21.88 24.38 -47.55
CA SER A 776 21.96 25.84 -47.47
C SER A 776 22.75 26.20 -46.22
N ASP A 777 23.96 26.72 -46.40
CA ASP A 777 24.91 26.98 -45.34
C ASP A 777 25.12 28.49 -45.20
N SER A 778 24.45 29.07 -44.22
CA SER A 778 24.58 30.49 -43.85
C SER A 778 25.56 30.67 -42.70
N GLU A 779 25.81 31.90 -42.27
CA GLU A 779 26.67 32.16 -41.11
C GLU A 779 26.09 31.54 -39.82
N ALA A 780 24.78 31.68 -39.60
CA ALA A 780 24.11 31.24 -38.38
C ALA A 780 23.51 29.83 -38.44
N LEU A 781 23.07 29.37 -39.62
CA LEU A 781 22.26 28.16 -39.77
C LEU A 781 22.73 27.29 -40.95
N LEU A 782 22.81 25.98 -40.73
CA LEU A 782 22.92 24.97 -41.79
C LEU A 782 21.56 24.29 -41.97
N VAL A 783 20.95 24.41 -43.15
CA VAL A 783 19.69 23.74 -43.50
C VAL A 783 19.95 22.66 -44.53
N LEU A 784 19.50 21.44 -44.25
CA LEU A 784 19.56 20.31 -45.17
C LEU A 784 18.14 19.97 -45.64
N THR A 785 17.95 19.82 -46.96
CA THR A 785 16.64 19.58 -47.56
C THR A 785 16.67 18.33 -48.45
N ALA A 786 15.69 17.45 -48.23
CA ALA A 786 15.42 16.26 -49.03
C ALA A 786 13.92 16.22 -49.37
N GLY A 787 13.58 16.48 -50.64
CA GLY A 787 12.18 16.56 -51.06
C GLY A 787 11.43 17.70 -50.34
N ASN A 788 10.35 17.35 -49.64
CA ASN A 788 9.54 18.27 -48.83
C ASN A 788 10.01 18.36 -47.37
N VAL A 789 11.03 17.61 -46.96
CA VAL A 789 11.54 17.59 -45.58
C VAL A 789 12.81 18.42 -45.50
N SER A 790 12.91 19.28 -44.48
CA SER A 790 14.16 19.99 -44.18
C SER A 790 14.49 19.96 -42.69
N VAL A 791 15.77 19.80 -42.37
CA VAL A 791 16.31 19.88 -41.00
C VAL A 791 17.31 21.03 -40.89
N GLY A 792 17.34 21.70 -39.74
CA GLY A 792 18.20 22.86 -39.49
C GLY A 792 19.08 22.70 -38.27
N PHE A 793 20.35 23.08 -38.40
CA PHE A 793 21.35 23.07 -37.33
C PHE A 793 21.86 24.49 -37.06
N ASP A 794 21.72 24.93 -35.82
CA ASP A 794 22.30 26.20 -35.37
C ASP A 794 23.81 26.05 -35.27
N LYS A 795 24.59 26.92 -35.90
CA LYS A 795 26.05 26.80 -35.98
C LYS A 795 26.78 27.30 -34.73
N ALA A 796 26.11 28.08 -33.87
CA ALA A 796 26.68 28.53 -32.61
C ALA A 796 26.59 27.43 -31.52
N THR A 797 25.53 26.62 -31.58
CA THR A 797 25.25 25.57 -30.60
C THR A 797 25.50 24.17 -31.14
N GLY A 798 25.46 23.95 -32.45
CA GLY A 798 25.52 22.62 -33.08
C GLY A 798 24.23 21.82 -32.98
N ALA A 799 23.19 22.37 -32.35
CA ALA A 799 21.96 21.65 -32.05
C ALA A 799 21.01 21.58 -33.26
N LEU A 800 20.30 20.46 -33.38
CA LEU A 800 19.14 20.34 -34.26
C LEU A 800 18.02 21.26 -33.75
N CYS A 801 17.75 22.34 -34.47
CA CYS A 801 16.82 23.41 -34.06
C CYS A 801 15.58 23.54 -34.95
N SER A 802 15.53 22.83 -36.08
CA SER A 802 14.39 22.86 -37.01
C SER A 802 14.16 21.50 -37.65
N PHE A 803 12.90 21.08 -37.75
CA PHE A 803 12.46 19.92 -38.51
C PHE A 803 11.13 20.27 -39.17
N LYS A 804 11.14 20.43 -40.49
CA LYS A 804 9.97 20.85 -41.26
C LYS A 804 9.51 19.81 -42.25
N GLU A 805 8.21 19.73 -42.41
CA GLU A 805 7.56 19.10 -43.56
C GLU A 805 6.75 20.16 -44.32
N GLY A 806 7.18 20.47 -45.54
CA GLY A 806 6.65 21.59 -46.30
C GLY A 806 6.94 22.92 -45.61
N LYS A 807 5.90 23.58 -45.08
CA LYS A 807 6.01 24.86 -44.37
C LYS A 807 5.86 24.75 -42.85
N GLU A 808 5.44 23.59 -42.37
CA GLU A 808 5.12 23.38 -40.96
C GLU A 808 6.40 23.11 -40.17
N GLU A 809 6.64 23.92 -39.13
CA GLU A 809 7.75 23.72 -38.19
C GLU A 809 7.28 22.86 -37.02
N MET A 810 8.00 21.76 -36.77
CA MET A 810 7.69 20.86 -35.66
C MET A 810 8.44 21.24 -34.39
N ILE A 811 9.68 21.70 -34.51
CA ILE A 811 10.55 21.99 -33.37
C ILE A 811 10.28 23.40 -32.85
N LYS A 812 10.05 23.49 -31.53
CA LYS A 812 9.95 24.76 -30.80
C LYS A 812 11.26 25.12 -30.10
N GLU A 813 11.95 24.14 -29.52
CA GLU A 813 13.27 24.32 -28.92
C GLU A 813 14.20 23.18 -29.33
N ALA A 814 15.47 23.52 -29.54
CA ALA A 814 16.45 22.63 -30.12
C ALA A 814 16.73 21.38 -29.27
N LEU A 815 17.15 20.30 -29.95
CA LEU A 815 17.58 19.07 -29.31
C LEU A 815 18.83 19.31 -28.46
N ARG A 816 18.78 18.86 -27.20
CA ARG A 816 19.89 19.00 -26.25
C ARG A 816 20.20 17.69 -25.52
N PRO A 817 21.44 17.49 -25.05
CA PRO A 817 21.75 16.38 -24.14
C PRO A 817 20.90 16.49 -22.86
N ASN A 818 20.46 15.34 -22.33
CA ASN A 818 19.71 15.29 -21.06
C ASN A 818 20.27 14.18 -20.16
N PHE A 819 20.83 14.57 -19.01
CA PHE A 819 21.44 13.65 -18.05
C PHE A 819 20.68 13.57 -16.71
N TRP A 820 19.57 14.29 -16.60
CA TRP A 820 18.83 14.48 -15.36
C TRP A 820 17.39 13.99 -15.48
N ARG A 821 16.83 13.56 -14.35
CA ARG A 821 15.40 13.39 -14.16
C ARG A 821 14.96 14.22 -12.95
N PRO A 822 13.76 14.80 -12.96
CA PRO A 822 13.14 15.33 -11.75
C PRO A 822 13.14 14.28 -10.64
N VAL A 823 13.59 14.65 -9.45
CA VAL A 823 13.83 13.69 -8.38
C VAL A 823 12.52 13.10 -7.84
N THR A 824 12.46 11.77 -7.73
CA THR A 824 11.38 11.08 -7.00
C THR A 824 11.54 11.25 -5.49
N ASP A 825 10.55 10.83 -4.69
CA ASP A 825 10.72 10.80 -3.23
C ASP A 825 11.87 9.87 -2.79
N ASN A 826 12.07 8.73 -3.47
CA ASN A 826 13.20 7.84 -3.20
C ASN A 826 14.55 8.50 -3.53
N ASP A 827 14.63 9.24 -4.64
CA ASP A 827 15.81 10.02 -5.02
C ASP A 827 16.11 11.13 -3.99
N MET A 828 15.08 11.76 -3.42
CA MET A 828 15.24 12.69 -2.30
C MET A 828 15.74 11.97 -1.05
N GLY A 829 15.20 10.78 -0.78
CA GLY A 829 15.52 9.95 0.38
C GLY A 829 16.96 9.42 0.42
N ASN A 830 17.56 9.16 -0.74
CA ASN A 830 18.92 8.65 -0.87
C ASN A 830 19.97 9.73 -1.22
N ASP A 831 19.58 11.00 -1.06
CA ASP A 831 20.39 12.19 -1.33
C ASP A 831 20.86 12.34 -2.79
N MET A 832 20.24 11.66 -3.76
CA MET A 832 20.58 11.77 -5.18
C MET A 832 20.46 13.22 -5.70
N ASN A 833 19.50 13.98 -5.19
CA ASN A 833 19.33 15.41 -5.48
C ASN A 833 20.54 16.28 -5.06
N LYS A 834 21.43 15.75 -4.22
CA LYS A 834 22.70 16.37 -3.79
C LYS A 834 23.89 15.68 -4.47
N THR A 835 23.99 14.35 -4.37
CA THR A 835 25.16 13.57 -4.78
C THR A 835 25.31 13.46 -6.30
N LEU A 836 24.19 13.41 -7.04
CA LEU A 836 24.19 13.31 -8.50
C LEU A 836 23.85 14.65 -9.17
N ARG A 837 23.67 15.73 -8.39
CA ARG A 837 23.32 17.07 -8.87
C ARG A 837 24.23 17.65 -9.96
N PRO A 838 25.55 17.33 -10.04
CA PRO A 838 26.37 17.75 -11.19
C PRO A 838 25.76 17.44 -12.56
N TRP A 839 24.99 16.35 -12.67
CA TRP A 839 24.31 15.98 -13.91
C TRP A 839 23.11 16.87 -14.28
N ARG A 840 22.54 17.60 -13.32
CA ARG A 840 21.31 18.40 -13.48
C ARG A 840 21.42 19.42 -14.62
N GLU A 841 22.48 20.21 -14.61
CA GLU A 841 22.72 21.26 -15.61
C GLU A 841 23.71 20.82 -16.69
N ALA A 842 24.28 19.62 -16.61
CA ALA A 842 25.35 19.18 -17.50
C ALA A 842 24.96 19.23 -18.98
N GLY A 843 23.71 18.86 -19.31
CA GLY A 843 23.20 18.91 -20.67
C GLY A 843 22.94 20.33 -21.18
N ARG A 844 22.39 21.21 -20.32
CA ARG A 844 22.14 22.63 -20.63
C ARG A 844 23.43 23.45 -20.74
N GLY A 845 24.44 23.10 -19.95
CA GLY A 845 25.76 23.71 -19.93
C GLY A 845 26.73 23.16 -20.97
N ALA A 846 26.29 22.22 -21.82
CA ALA A 846 27.12 21.66 -22.88
C ALA A 846 27.55 22.75 -23.87
N LYS A 847 28.86 22.84 -24.14
CA LYS A 847 29.43 23.84 -25.06
C LYS A 847 29.96 23.17 -26.30
N LEU A 848 29.52 23.65 -27.47
CA LEU A 848 30.04 23.22 -28.76
C LEU A 848 31.54 23.52 -28.85
N THR A 849 32.34 22.51 -29.20
CA THR A 849 33.78 22.64 -29.45
C THR A 849 34.11 22.53 -30.94
N SER A 850 33.39 21.69 -31.68
CA SER A 850 33.47 21.60 -33.13
C SER A 850 32.14 21.19 -33.75
N LEU A 851 31.91 21.67 -34.97
CA LEU A 851 30.81 21.26 -35.84
C LEU A 851 31.40 20.84 -37.18
N GLU A 852 31.40 19.53 -37.44
CA GLU A 852 31.88 18.94 -38.68
C GLU A 852 30.71 18.70 -39.62
N LYS A 853 30.93 18.88 -40.92
CA LYS A 853 29.91 18.70 -41.95
C LYS A 853 30.50 18.02 -43.18
N THR A 854 29.84 16.97 -43.65
CA THR A 854 30.34 16.13 -44.74
C THR A 854 29.19 15.74 -45.66
N ALA A 855 29.29 16.10 -46.94
CA ALA A 855 28.39 15.56 -47.96
C ALA A 855 28.75 14.09 -48.23
N LEU A 856 27.77 13.18 -48.22
CA LEU A 856 27.97 11.74 -48.37
C LEU A 856 27.58 11.24 -49.78
N ASP A 857 27.85 12.01 -50.83
CA ASP A 857 27.41 11.71 -52.21
C ASP A 857 25.92 11.32 -52.31
N LYS A 858 25.61 10.08 -52.70
CA LYS A 858 24.23 9.55 -52.82
C LYS A 858 23.62 9.13 -51.49
N ASP A 859 24.41 9.09 -50.42
CA ASP A 859 24.07 8.49 -49.14
C ASP A 859 23.60 9.52 -48.09
N GLY A 860 23.49 10.80 -48.48
CA GLY A 860 22.94 11.87 -47.67
C GLY A 860 23.97 12.92 -47.26
N TYR A 861 23.80 13.47 -46.05
CA TYR A 861 24.67 14.49 -45.50
C TYR A 861 24.87 14.24 -44.00
N GLU A 862 26.11 14.38 -43.53
CA GLU A 862 26.49 14.17 -42.13
C GLU A 862 26.84 15.49 -41.46
N VAL A 863 26.40 15.63 -40.21
CA VAL A 863 26.77 16.72 -39.29
C VAL A 863 27.20 16.09 -37.97
N VAL A 864 28.38 16.44 -37.46
CA VAL A 864 28.87 15.94 -36.17
C VAL A 864 29.13 17.12 -35.24
N SER A 865 28.43 17.13 -34.11
CA SER A 865 28.61 18.14 -33.07
C SER A 865 29.37 17.53 -31.90
N HIS A 866 30.52 18.12 -31.57
CA HIS A 866 31.30 17.77 -30.39
C HIS A 866 31.01 18.77 -29.29
N TYR A 867 30.65 18.27 -28.12
CA TYR A 867 30.36 19.07 -26.94
C TYR A 867 31.34 18.74 -25.82
N ARG A 868 31.84 19.78 -25.16
CA ARG A 868 32.45 19.68 -23.83
C ARG A 868 31.37 19.97 -22.79
N LEU A 869 31.16 19.03 -21.87
CA LEU A 869 30.24 19.22 -20.74
C LEU A 869 30.88 20.11 -19.65
N PRO A 870 30.11 20.64 -18.70
CA PRO A 870 30.63 21.46 -17.59
C PRO A 870 31.70 20.77 -16.73
N GLU A 871 32.48 21.57 -16.00
CA GLU A 871 33.58 21.07 -15.16
C GLU A 871 33.07 20.28 -13.93
N GLU A 872 31.82 20.48 -13.51
CA GLU A 872 31.15 19.69 -12.48
C GLU A 872 31.04 18.20 -12.86
N VAL A 873 31.08 17.89 -14.16
CA VAL A 873 31.20 16.53 -14.71
C VAL A 873 32.54 16.33 -15.43
N ALA A 874 33.58 16.98 -14.89
CA ALA A 874 34.98 16.89 -15.27
C ALA A 874 35.29 17.24 -16.74
N GLY A 875 34.45 18.03 -17.41
CA GLY A 875 34.67 18.37 -18.80
C GLY A 875 34.52 17.19 -19.77
N SER A 876 33.73 16.18 -19.38
CA SER A 876 33.44 14.99 -20.20
C SER A 876 32.90 15.38 -21.58
N GLU A 877 33.04 14.47 -22.55
CA GLU A 877 32.61 14.75 -23.92
C GLU A 877 31.25 14.13 -24.22
N PHE A 878 30.46 14.86 -25.01
CA PHE A 878 29.24 14.35 -25.62
C PHE A 878 29.28 14.64 -27.11
N ILE A 879 29.07 13.63 -27.94
CA ILE A 879 29.15 13.74 -29.40
C ILE A 879 27.79 13.38 -29.96
N VAL A 880 27.23 14.25 -30.80
CA VAL A 880 26.00 13.97 -31.55
C VAL A 880 26.30 13.95 -33.03
N ARG A 881 26.15 12.78 -33.64
CA ARG A 881 26.30 12.56 -35.08
C ARG A 881 24.93 12.45 -35.71
N TYR A 882 24.66 13.33 -36.66
CA TYR A 882 23.44 13.40 -37.43
C TYR A 882 23.72 12.95 -38.87
N ARG A 883 22.95 12.01 -39.40
CA ARG A 883 23.00 11.61 -40.80
C ARG A 883 21.63 11.79 -41.44
N PHE A 884 21.50 12.83 -42.26
CA PHE A 884 20.26 13.14 -42.96
C PHE A 884 20.23 12.42 -44.30
N SER A 885 19.21 11.58 -44.51
CA SER A 885 19.08 10.75 -45.69
C SER A 885 18.26 11.43 -46.79
N PRO A 886 18.41 11.01 -48.06
CA PRO A 886 17.53 11.46 -49.16
C PRO A 886 16.04 11.13 -48.98
N ARG A 887 15.67 10.31 -47.98
CA ARG A 887 14.27 10.00 -47.64
C ARG A 887 13.64 10.98 -46.65
N GLY A 888 14.38 11.99 -46.18
CA GLY A 888 13.89 12.90 -45.16
C GLY A 888 13.91 12.30 -43.75
N SER A 889 14.68 11.23 -43.51
CA SER A 889 14.96 10.71 -42.17
C SER A 889 16.31 11.21 -41.67
N LEU A 890 16.41 11.42 -40.36
CA LEU A 890 17.62 11.87 -39.68
C LEU A 890 18.04 10.83 -38.65
N ASP A 891 19.11 10.09 -38.94
CA ASP A 891 19.73 9.19 -37.95
C ASP A 891 20.54 10.04 -36.96
N VAL A 892 20.32 9.80 -35.67
CA VAL A 892 20.97 10.51 -34.57
C VAL A 892 21.70 9.48 -33.71
N ASN A 893 23.01 9.63 -33.61
CA ASN A 893 23.88 8.83 -32.77
C ASN A 893 24.50 9.71 -31.68
N CYS A 894 24.29 9.35 -30.43
CA CYS A 894 24.78 10.08 -29.27
C CYS A 894 25.83 9.23 -28.55
N THR A 895 27.03 9.78 -28.37
CA THR A 895 28.13 9.14 -27.63
C THR A 895 28.52 9.99 -26.44
N PHE A 896 28.46 9.43 -25.23
CA PHE A 896 29.06 10.01 -24.03
C PHE A 896 30.43 9.38 -23.77
N ILE A 897 31.44 10.20 -23.53
CA ILE A 897 32.79 9.77 -23.17
C ILE A 897 33.15 10.44 -21.83
N PRO A 898 33.29 9.67 -20.74
CA PRO A 898 33.64 10.23 -19.44
C PRO A 898 35.09 10.72 -19.45
N ALA A 899 35.35 11.85 -18.80
CA ALA A 899 36.72 12.36 -18.65
C ALA A 899 37.57 11.51 -17.71
N ASN A 900 36.96 10.79 -16.76
CA ASN A 900 37.61 9.88 -15.82
C ASN A 900 36.61 8.85 -15.25
N ASP A 901 37.09 7.91 -14.43
CA ASP A 901 36.33 6.82 -13.81
C ASP A 901 35.77 7.15 -12.41
N THR A 902 35.90 8.39 -11.96
CA THR A 902 35.44 8.87 -10.64
C THR A 902 34.11 9.61 -10.67
N LEU A 903 33.50 9.76 -11.85
CA LEU A 903 32.22 10.44 -12.01
C LEU A 903 31.09 9.72 -11.26
N PRO A 904 30.15 10.47 -10.67
CA PRO A 904 29.02 9.89 -9.97
C PRO A 904 28.08 9.15 -10.93
N LEU A 905 27.23 8.29 -10.38
CA LEU A 905 26.17 7.60 -11.14
C LEU A 905 25.34 8.60 -11.96
N MET A 906 24.83 8.14 -13.10
CA MET A 906 24.04 8.95 -14.00
C MET A 906 22.54 8.68 -13.80
N PRO A 907 21.71 9.71 -13.56
CA PRO A 907 20.26 9.55 -13.44
C PRO A 907 19.58 9.09 -14.74
N ARG A 908 19.98 9.70 -15.86
CA ARG A 908 19.43 9.50 -17.19
C ARG A 908 20.56 9.63 -18.21
N MET A 909 20.52 8.84 -19.28
CA MET A 909 21.34 9.02 -20.48
C MET A 909 20.39 9.20 -21.65
N GLY A 910 20.26 10.41 -22.17
CA GLY A 910 19.29 10.72 -23.22
C GLY A 910 19.47 12.10 -23.84
N VAL A 911 18.47 12.50 -24.62
CA VAL A 911 18.32 13.84 -25.19
C VAL A 911 16.90 14.34 -24.96
N SER A 912 16.71 15.65 -25.04
CA SER A 912 15.39 16.29 -24.95
C SER A 912 15.20 17.25 -26.11
N ILE A 913 13.99 17.29 -26.67
CA ILE A 913 13.57 18.19 -27.75
C ILE A 913 12.18 18.72 -27.43
N THR A 914 11.91 19.99 -27.74
CA THR A 914 10.59 20.60 -27.48
C THR A 914 9.90 20.83 -28.81
N LEU A 915 8.68 20.32 -28.97
CA LEU A 915 7.84 20.52 -30.14
C LEU A 915 6.79 21.61 -29.91
N ASN A 916 6.21 22.12 -31.00
CA ASN A 916 5.05 23.02 -30.93
C ASN A 916 3.84 22.30 -30.30
N LYS A 917 3.03 23.04 -29.51
CA LYS A 917 1.93 22.50 -28.68
C LYS A 917 0.96 21.60 -29.45
N GLN A 918 0.71 21.89 -30.73
CA GLN A 918 -0.25 21.14 -31.53
C GLN A 918 0.11 19.65 -31.71
N TYR A 919 1.37 19.25 -31.47
CA TYR A 919 1.83 17.87 -31.60
C TYR A 919 1.65 17.08 -30.29
N ASP A 920 0.45 17.11 -29.71
CA ASP A 920 0.13 16.55 -28.39
C ASP A 920 -0.55 15.18 -28.43
N GLN A 921 -0.64 14.56 -29.61
CA GLN A 921 -1.15 13.19 -29.77
C GLN A 921 0.01 12.20 -29.82
N MET A 922 0.07 11.31 -28.83
CA MET A 922 1.15 10.35 -28.65
C MET A 922 0.71 8.95 -29.06
N ALA A 923 1.54 8.27 -29.85
CA ALA A 923 1.42 6.83 -30.08
C ALA A 923 2.78 6.16 -29.95
N TRP A 924 2.81 4.90 -29.53
CA TRP A 924 4.07 4.16 -29.41
C TRP A 924 3.86 2.65 -29.52
N LEU A 925 4.89 1.99 -30.08
CA LEU A 925 5.07 0.55 -30.00
C LEU A 925 6.14 0.25 -28.95
N GLY A 926 5.74 -0.18 -27.76
CA GLY A 926 6.63 -0.38 -26.62
C GLY A 926 5.86 -0.86 -25.40
N ARG A 927 6.42 -0.75 -24.19
CA ARG A 927 5.69 -1.12 -22.98
C ARG A 927 4.61 -0.10 -22.62
N GLY A 928 3.42 -0.57 -22.23
CA GLY A 928 2.32 0.29 -21.81
C GLY A 928 1.11 -0.50 -21.27
N PRO A 929 -0.06 0.16 -21.10
CA PRO A 929 -0.30 1.57 -21.40
C PRO A 929 0.22 2.53 -20.30
N HIS A 930 0.30 2.09 -19.05
CA HIS A 930 0.77 2.89 -17.92
C HIS A 930 2.29 3.15 -17.96
N GLU A 931 2.75 4.13 -17.18
CA GLU A 931 4.18 4.38 -17.01
C GLU A 931 4.92 3.17 -16.42
N ASN A 932 6.19 3.02 -16.79
CA ASN A 932 7.03 1.91 -16.36
C ASN A 932 8.52 2.30 -16.36
N TYR A 933 9.30 1.59 -15.54
CA TYR A 933 10.72 1.84 -15.31
C TYR A 933 11.52 0.53 -15.40
N CYS A 934 12.85 0.61 -15.50
CA CYS A 934 13.67 -0.57 -15.74
C CYS A 934 13.63 -1.62 -14.62
N ASP A 935 13.21 -1.22 -13.41
CA ASP A 935 12.95 -2.08 -12.24
C ASP A 935 11.46 -2.25 -11.92
N ARG A 936 10.56 -1.75 -12.77
CA ARG A 936 9.10 -1.81 -12.58
C ARG A 936 8.36 -1.79 -13.93
N ASN A 937 8.42 -2.90 -14.67
CA ASN A 937 7.81 -3.00 -16.00
C ASN A 937 7.20 -4.37 -16.37
N GLY A 938 7.10 -5.31 -15.43
CA GLY A 938 6.53 -6.63 -15.66
C GLY A 938 5.04 -6.60 -15.99
N SER A 939 4.32 -5.61 -15.47
CA SER A 939 2.89 -5.36 -15.73
C SER A 939 2.60 -4.66 -17.05
N SER A 940 3.61 -4.10 -17.72
CA SER A 940 3.45 -3.34 -18.96
C SER A 940 3.90 -4.19 -20.15
N PHE A 941 2.94 -4.62 -20.97
CA PHE A 941 3.20 -5.44 -22.15
C PHE A 941 3.75 -4.61 -23.31
N VAL A 942 4.57 -5.22 -24.15
CA VAL A 942 4.93 -4.64 -25.44
C VAL A 942 3.69 -4.69 -26.34
N GLY A 943 3.23 -3.53 -26.79
CA GLY A 943 2.02 -3.39 -27.60
C GLY A 943 1.97 -2.03 -28.31
N LEU A 944 0.93 -1.83 -29.10
CA LEU A 944 0.66 -0.56 -29.77
C LEU A 944 -0.34 0.25 -28.93
N TYR A 945 0.09 1.40 -28.44
CA TYR A 945 -0.69 2.27 -27.58
C TYR A 945 -0.82 3.67 -28.18
N LYS A 946 -1.89 4.37 -27.80
CA LYS A 946 -2.18 5.74 -28.22
C LYS A 946 -2.91 6.51 -27.12
N GLY A 947 -2.68 7.82 -27.05
CA GLY A 947 -3.34 8.74 -26.13
C GLY A 947 -2.79 10.16 -26.31
N SER A 948 -3.41 11.15 -25.69
CA SER A 948 -2.84 12.50 -25.61
C SER A 948 -1.65 12.53 -24.65
N VAL A 949 -0.74 13.50 -24.84
CA VAL A 949 0.39 13.75 -23.91
C VAL A 949 -0.11 14.02 -22.49
N ALA A 950 -1.25 14.72 -22.35
CA ALA A 950 -1.85 14.99 -21.04
C ALA A 950 -2.26 13.71 -20.29
N GLU A 951 -2.74 12.68 -20.99
CA GLU A 951 -3.12 11.40 -20.40
C GLU A 951 -1.91 10.52 -20.02
N GLN A 952 -0.70 10.87 -20.48
CA GLN A 952 0.53 10.14 -20.14
C GLN A 952 1.22 10.65 -18.87
N TYR A 953 0.69 11.73 -18.28
CA TYR A 953 1.17 12.33 -17.04
C TYR A 953 0.36 11.81 -15.85
N PHE A 954 1.04 11.32 -14.81
CA PHE A 954 0.42 11.01 -13.52
C PHE A 954 0.75 12.10 -12.51
N ALA A 955 -0.28 12.73 -11.94
CA ALA A 955 -0.15 13.84 -11.01
C ALA A 955 0.11 13.33 -9.57
N TYR A 956 1.35 12.93 -9.29
CA TYR A 956 1.80 12.66 -7.91
C TYR A 956 1.68 13.91 -7.03
N ASP A 957 1.28 13.73 -5.77
CA ASP A 957 0.96 14.82 -4.82
C ASP A 957 2.07 15.85 -4.72
N ARG A 958 3.31 15.35 -4.53
CA ARG A 958 4.53 16.11 -4.76
C ARG A 958 4.96 15.89 -6.23
N PRO A 959 5.08 16.94 -7.05
CA PRO A 959 5.56 16.83 -8.42
C PRO A 959 6.94 16.16 -8.50
N GLN A 960 7.08 15.23 -9.45
CA GLN A 960 8.30 14.42 -9.67
C GLN A 960 8.26 13.72 -11.03
N GLU A 961 9.35 13.03 -11.39
CA GLU A 961 9.44 12.23 -12.62
C GLU A 961 8.31 11.18 -12.71
N ASN A 962 7.68 11.10 -13.88
CA ASN A 962 6.58 10.19 -14.19
C ASN A 962 6.50 9.93 -15.72
N GLY A 963 5.53 9.16 -16.19
CA GLY A 963 5.16 9.04 -17.61
C GLY A 963 6.11 8.25 -18.51
N ASN A 964 7.23 7.74 -17.98
CA ASN A 964 8.24 7.01 -18.75
C ASN A 964 7.67 5.71 -19.38
N LYS A 965 8.10 5.40 -20.61
CA LYS A 965 7.82 4.13 -21.30
C LYS A 965 9.14 3.46 -21.67
N THR A 966 9.35 2.19 -21.32
CA THR A 966 10.55 1.42 -21.70
C THR A 966 10.32 0.52 -22.91
N ASP A 967 11.41 -0.01 -23.46
CA ASP A 967 11.42 -0.92 -24.62
C ASP A 967 10.61 -0.40 -25.82
N VAL A 968 10.69 0.90 -26.09
CA VAL A 968 9.96 1.55 -27.18
C VAL A 968 10.72 1.35 -28.49
N ARG A 969 10.07 0.73 -29.48
CA ARG A 969 10.58 0.55 -30.85
C ARG A 969 10.41 1.84 -31.64
N TRP A 970 9.23 2.45 -31.53
CA TRP A 970 8.95 3.77 -32.08
C TRP A 970 7.93 4.51 -31.22
N MET A 971 8.02 5.84 -31.23
CA MET A 971 7.06 6.75 -30.60
C MET A 971 6.85 7.96 -31.52
N SER A 972 5.61 8.42 -31.63
CA SER A 972 5.24 9.59 -32.42
C SER A 972 4.55 10.64 -31.56
N LEU A 973 4.72 11.90 -31.96
CA LEU A 973 3.98 13.06 -31.47
C LEU A 973 3.40 13.80 -32.67
N THR A 974 2.07 13.82 -32.75
CA THR A 974 1.32 14.27 -33.93
C THR A 974 0.24 15.28 -33.56
N ASP A 975 -0.19 16.05 -34.56
CA ASP A 975 -1.41 16.84 -34.48
C ASP A 975 -2.66 15.96 -34.65
N LEU A 976 -3.84 16.54 -34.45
CA LEU A 976 -5.12 15.83 -34.65
C LEU A 976 -5.35 15.34 -36.09
N LYS A 977 -4.54 15.80 -37.06
CA LYS A 977 -4.60 15.33 -38.46
C LYS A 977 -3.63 14.17 -38.72
N GLY A 978 -2.77 13.83 -37.76
CA GLY A 978 -1.75 12.79 -37.85
C GLY A 978 -0.38 13.26 -38.33
N ASN A 979 -0.17 14.55 -38.60
CA ASN A 979 1.13 15.07 -39.02
C ASN A 979 1.99 15.33 -37.79
N GLY A 980 3.29 15.02 -37.86
CA GLY A 980 4.20 15.27 -36.75
C GLY A 980 5.51 14.52 -36.90
N LEU A 981 6.15 14.26 -35.75
CA LEU A 981 7.48 13.69 -35.68
C LEU A 981 7.43 12.30 -35.06
N MET A 982 8.17 11.36 -35.65
CA MET A 982 8.35 10.00 -35.13
C MET A 982 9.82 9.78 -34.79
N VAL A 983 10.06 9.11 -33.66
CA VAL A 983 11.34 8.57 -33.24
C VAL A 983 11.30 7.05 -33.37
N ILE A 984 12.29 6.46 -34.02
CA ILE A 984 12.50 5.02 -34.13
C ILE A 984 13.80 4.66 -33.40
N GLY A 985 13.74 3.77 -32.42
CA GLY A 985 14.91 3.31 -31.67
C GLY A 985 15.78 2.32 -32.46
N ALA A 986 17.07 2.26 -32.11
CA ALA A 986 18.02 1.32 -32.71
C ALA A 986 18.73 0.46 -31.64
N PRO A 987 18.12 -0.64 -31.14
CA PRO A 987 16.80 -1.18 -31.52
C PRO A 987 15.61 -0.62 -30.73
N THR A 988 15.84 -0.04 -29.55
CA THR A 988 14.79 0.53 -28.69
C THR A 988 15.30 1.79 -27.98
N ILE A 989 14.36 2.60 -27.51
CA ILE A 989 14.56 3.73 -26.61
C ILE A 989 13.63 3.61 -25.39
N SER A 990 13.82 4.47 -24.41
CA SER A 990 12.75 4.87 -23.48
C SER A 990 12.33 6.31 -23.76
N GLY A 991 11.16 6.73 -23.29
CA GLY A 991 10.75 8.12 -23.46
C GLY A 991 9.53 8.54 -22.67
N SER A 992 9.41 9.86 -22.51
CA SER A 992 8.27 10.54 -21.88
C SER A 992 7.99 11.86 -22.59
N ALA A 993 6.76 12.34 -22.53
CA ALA A 993 6.35 13.61 -23.10
C ALA A 993 5.50 14.41 -22.11
N TYR A 994 5.63 15.74 -22.12
CA TYR A 994 4.94 16.65 -21.20
C TYR A 994 4.45 17.91 -21.91
N LEU A 995 3.35 18.49 -21.43
CA LEU A 995 2.85 19.80 -21.89
C LEU A 995 3.55 20.98 -21.21
N PHE A 996 4.69 20.74 -20.54
CA PHE A 996 5.46 21.72 -19.78
C PHE A 996 6.96 21.30 -19.79
N PRO A 997 7.89 22.18 -19.41
CA PRO A 997 9.30 21.82 -19.23
C PRO A 997 9.44 20.72 -18.18
N THR A 998 10.25 19.69 -18.45
CA THR A 998 10.53 18.60 -17.50
C THR A 998 10.96 19.15 -16.12
N GLU A 999 11.67 20.28 -16.11
CA GLU A 999 12.17 20.93 -14.89
C GLU A 999 11.07 21.49 -13.98
N ASP A 1000 9.86 21.72 -14.51
CA ASP A 1000 8.72 22.13 -13.69
C ASP A 1000 8.36 21.03 -12.66
N LEU A 1001 8.73 19.76 -12.90
CA LEU A 1001 8.53 18.67 -11.95
C LEU A 1001 9.63 18.58 -10.87
N ASP A 1002 10.78 19.22 -11.07
CA ASP A 1002 11.95 19.05 -10.19
C ASP A 1002 11.90 19.98 -8.97
N GLU A 1003 12.55 19.58 -7.88
CA GLU A 1003 12.72 20.51 -6.76
C GLU A 1003 13.64 21.67 -7.18
N PRO A 1004 13.30 22.94 -6.85
CA PRO A 1004 14.17 24.07 -7.17
C PRO A 1004 15.51 23.98 -6.43
N GLY A 1005 15.51 23.39 -5.23
CA GLY A 1005 16.68 23.25 -4.35
C GLY A 1005 17.10 21.81 -4.09
N THR A 1006 17.78 21.61 -2.96
CA THR A 1006 18.18 20.28 -2.43
C THR A 1006 17.29 19.84 -1.25
N ARG A 1007 16.17 20.53 -1.04
CA ARG A 1007 15.18 20.27 0.00
C ARG A 1007 13.80 20.28 -0.65
N LYS A 1008 12.85 19.59 -0.03
CA LYS A 1008 11.44 19.63 -0.46
C LYS A 1008 10.90 21.04 -0.20
N SER A 1009 10.27 21.63 -1.22
CA SER A 1009 9.85 23.03 -1.21
C SER A 1009 8.34 23.21 -1.00
N GLN A 1010 7.68 22.22 -0.38
CA GLN A 1010 6.22 22.21 -0.16
C GLN A 1010 5.42 22.39 -1.47
N ARG A 1011 5.77 21.60 -2.50
CA ARG A 1011 5.20 21.70 -3.84
C ARG A 1011 4.01 20.76 -4.04
N HIS A 1012 3.07 21.17 -4.87
CA HIS A 1012 1.78 20.52 -5.05
C HIS A 1012 1.41 20.30 -6.51
N ILE A 1013 0.43 19.42 -6.77
CA ILE A 1013 -0.15 19.23 -8.11
C ILE A 1013 -0.65 20.54 -8.74
N SER A 1014 -1.08 21.51 -7.93
CA SER A 1014 -1.52 22.83 -8.38
C SER A 1014 -0.41 23.68 -8.99
N ASP A 1015 0.85 23.37 -8.72
CA ASP A 1015 2.02 24.11 -9.21
C ASP A 1015 2.39 23.74 -10.65
N ILE A 1016 1.86 22.62 -11.17
CA ILE A 1016 2.16 22.13 -12.51
C ILE A 1016 1.08 22.60 -13.47
N GLN A 1017 1.47 23.39 -14.46
CA GLN A 1017 0.55 24.01 -15.42
C GLN A 1017 1.00 23.74 -16.85
N PRO A 1018 0.10 23.28 -17.74
CA PRO A 1018 0.39 23.16 -19.15
C PRO A 1018 0.82 24.51 -19.76
N LYS A 1019 1.85 24.47 -20.61
CA LYS A 1019 2.40 25.59 -21.37
C LYS A 1019 2.19 25.36 -22.87
N ASP A 1020 2.58 26.35 -23.69
CA ASP A 1020 2.45 26.26 -25.14
C ASP A 1020 3.60 25.45 -25.77
N MET A 1021 3.71 24.16 -25.43
CA MET A 1021 4.79 23.28 -25.90
C MET A 1021 4.48 21.81 -25.66
N VAL A 1022 5.28 20.94 -26.28
CA VAL A 1022 5.42 19.53 -25.91
C VAL A 1022 6.89 19.20 -25.70
N THR A 1023 7.32 18.99 -24.46
CA THR A 1023 8.67 18.52 -24.15
C THR A 1023 8.73 17.02 -24.35
N TRP A 1024 9.68 16.53 -25.15
CA TRP A 1024 9.88 15.10 -25.41
C TRP A 1024 11.28 14.67 -24.95
N ASN A 1025 11.33 13.70 -24.03
CA ASN A 1025 12.56 13.05 -23.60
C ASN A 1025 12.74 11.73 -24.37
N ILE A 1026 13.91 11.56 -24.98
CA ILE A 1026 14.30 10.38 -25.76
C ILE A 1026 15.55 9.79 -25.13
N ASP A 1027 15.38 8.67 -24.44
CA ASP A 1027 16.38 8.13 -23.53
C ASP A 1027 16.96 6.81 -24.06
N PHE A 1028 18.27 6.62 -23.87
CA PHE A 1028 18.86 5.29 -23.88
C PHE A 1028 18.38 4.49 -22.68
N LYS A 1029 18.58 5.07 -21.50
CA LYS A 1029 18.23 4.47 -20.21
C LYS A 1029 18.02 5.56 -19.17
N GLN A 1030 17.09 5.29 -18.27
CA GLN A 1030 16.90 6.01 -17.01
C GLN A 1030 17.13 5.01 -15.86
N MET A 1031 17.74 5.44 -14.76
CA MET A 1031 17.94 4.55 -13.60
C MET A 1031 16.58 4.12 -13.00
N GLY A 1032 16.57 3.02 -12.24
CA GLY A 1032 15.36 2.51 -11.58
C GLY A 1032 14.72 3.51 -10.61
N VAL A 1033 13.47 3.27 -10.22
CA VAL A 1033 12.77 4.08 -9.20
C VAL A 1033 13.08 3.61 -7.77
N GLY A 1034 13.54 2.37 -7.58
CA GLY A 1034 13.80 1.80 -6.26
C GLY A 1034 12.52 1.67 -5.42
N GLY A 1035 12.68 1.54 -4.11
CA GLY A 1035 11.54 1.42 -3.20
C GLY A 1035 11.75 0.51 -2.00
N ASP A 1036 12.94 -0.06 -1.78
CA ASP A 1036 13.25 -0.76 -0.52
C ASP A 1036 12.95 0.15 0.69
N THR A 1037 13.39 1.42 0.61
CA THR A 1037 13.02 2.53 1.50
C THR A 1037 13.06 3.86 0.76
N SER A 1038 12.47 4.90 1.34
CA SER A 1038 12.57 6.30 0.86
C SER A 1038 13.48 7.17 1.76
N TRP A 1039 14.46 6.56 2.43
CA TRP A 1039 15.40 7.23 3.34
C TRP A 1039 16.81 6.61 3.30
N GLY A 1040 17.30 6.31 2.10
CA GLY A 1040 18.71 5.97 1.90
C GLY A 1040 18.97 4.92 0.83
N ALA A 1041 17.97 4.09 0.49
CA ALA A 1041 18.15 3.04 -0.49
C ALA A 1041 18.27 3.59 -1.93
N TYR A 1042 19.26 3.10 -2.67
CA TYR A 1042 19.33 3.25 -4.12
C TYR A 1042 18.55 2.11 -4.80
N PRO A 1043 18.13 2.29 -6.07
CA PRO A 1043 17.76 1.15 -6.91
C PRO A 1043 18.86 0.08 -6.88
N HIS A 1044 18.46 -1.19 -7.01
CA HIS A 1044 19.42 -2.29 -6.98
C HIS A 1044 20.41 -2.17 -8.14
N GLN A 1045 21.61 -2.74 -7.97
CA GLN A 1045 22.75 -2.55 -8.85
C GLN A 1045 22.46 -2.73 -10.37
N PRO A 1046 21.65 -3.71 -10.83
CA PRO A 1046 21.33 -3.86 -12.26
C PRO A 1046 20.57 -2.66 -12.88
N TYR A 1047 19.93 -1.86 -12.04
CA TYR A 1047 19.05 -0.76 -12.44
C TYR A 1047 19.73 0.62 -12.34
N LEU A 1048 21.00 0.67 -11.97
CA LEU A 1048 21.82 1.89 -11.96
C LEU A 1048 22.49 2.15 -13.32
N ILE A 1049 22.96 3.38 -13.54
CA ILE A 1049 23.73 3.78 -14.74
C ILE A 1049 25.10 4.30 -14.30
N PRO A 1050 26.18 3.51 -14.43
CA PRO A 1050 27.53 4.03 -14.20
C PRO A 1050 27.96 4.97 -15.34
N ALA A 1051 28.67 6.05 -15.00
CA ALA A 1051 29.21 7.03 -15.96
C ALA A 1051 30.43 6.48 -16.72
N ARG A 1052 30.18 5.53 -17.62
CA ARG A 1052 31.17 4.94 -18.53
C ARG A 1052 30.93 5.41 -19.96
N LYS A 1053 31.83 5.10 -20.90
CA LYS A 1053 31.57 5.34 -22.33
C LYS A 1053 30.27 4.62 -22.73
N MET A 1054 29.32 5.37 -23.26
CA MET A 1054 27.98 4.90 -23.63
C MET A 1054 27.57 5.50 -24.97
N GLU A 1055 26.83 4.73 -25.75
CA GLU A 1055 26.36 5.13 -27.07
C GLU A 1055 24.92 4.67 -27.24
N PHE A 1056 24.08 5.52 -27.83
CA PHE A 1056 22.73 5.15 -28.24
C PHE A 1056 22.34 5.86 -29.53
N SER A 1057 21.44 5.23 -30.30
CA SER A 1057 21.01 5.75 -31.59
C SER A 1057 19.51 5.67 -31.75
N PHE A 1058 18.96 6.62 -32.48
CA PHE A 1058 17.57 6.66 -32.91
C PHE A 1058 17.45 7.40 -34.24
N ARG A 1059 16.32 7.24 -34.93
CA ARG A 1059 16.00 7.90 -36.19
C ARG A 1059 14.80 8.81 -36.01
N LEU A 1060 14.91 10.05 -36.45
CA LEU A 1060 13.79 10.98 -36.59
C LEU A 1060 13.25 10.94 -38.01
N CYS A 1061 11.93 10.89 -38.17
CA CYS A 1061 11.27 11.00 -39.47
C CYS A 1061 9.86 11.60 -39.34
N PRO A 1062 9.27 12.13 -40.43
CA PRO A 1062 7.87 12.52 -40.42
C PRO A 1062 6.96 11.32 -40.09
N ALA A 1063 6.02 11.53 -39.18
CA ALA A 1063 5.11 10.50 -38.66
C ALA A 1063 4.07 10.02 -39.69
N GLN A 1064 3.69 10.84 -40.69
CA GLN A 1064 2.68 10.48 -41.68
C GLN A 1064 3.09 10.84 -43.12
N GLU A 1065 2.67 9.99 -44.07
CA GLU A 1065 2.36 10.34 -45.45
C GLU A 1065 0.88 9.95 -45.64
N LYS A 1066 0.01 10.86 -46.11
CA LYS A 1066 -1.48 10.76 -46.02
C LYS A 1066 -2.04 9.34 -46.13
N GLY A 1067 -2.73 8.86 -45.08
CA GLY A 1067 -3.49 7.60 -45.09
C GLY A 1067 -2.73 6.32 -44.68
N VAL A 1068 -1.44 6.42 -44.34
CA VAL A 1068 -0.62 5.30 -43.85
C VAL A 1068 -0.70 5.17 -42.33
N LYS A 1069 -0.87 3.95 -41.80
CA LYS A 1069 -0.81 3.68 -40.35
C LYS A 1069 0.63 3.86 -39.84
N GLU A 1070 0.82 4.39 -38.64
CA GLU A 1070 2.16 4.63 -38.05
C GLU A 1070 3.04 3.37 -37.99
N ASN A 1071 2.45 2.21 -37.71
CA ASN A 1071 3.17 0.93 -37.76
C ASN A 1071 3.72 0.61 -39.16
N GLN A 1072 2.96 0.92 -40.22
CA GLN A 1072 3.44 0.74 -41.58
C GLN A 1072 4.55 1.75 -41.90
N ARG A 1073 4.41 3.00 -41.44
CA ARG A 1073 5.46 4.01 -41.58
C ARG A 1073 6.76 3.61 -40.89
N TYR A 1074 6.66 3.08 -39.67
CA TYR A 1074 7.80 2.49 -38.96
C TYR A 1074 8.49 1.40 -39.79
N LEU A 1075 7.74 0.47 -40.39
CA LEU A 1075 8.31 -0.58 -41.24
C LEU A 1075 8.97 -0.05 -42.52
N GLU A 1076 8.41 1.01 -43.12
CA GLU A 1076 8.99 1.67 -44.29
C GLU A 1076 10.26 2.46 -43.97
N MET A 1077 10.30 3.02 -42.76
CA MET A 1077 11.38 3.88 -42.27
C MET A 1077 12.44 3.16 -41.47
N LYS A 1078 12.26 1.89 -41.12
CA LYS A 1078 13.28 1.02 -40.50
C LYS A 1078 14.29 0.58 -41.56
#